data_AF-A0A0J1IHS0-F1
#
_entry.id   AF-A0A0J1IHS0-F1
#
_cell.length_a   1.000
_cell.length_b   1.000
_cell.length_c   1.000
_cell.angle_alpha   90.00
_cell.angle_beta   90.00
_cell.angle_gamma   90.00
#
_symmetry.space_group_name_H-M   'P 1'
#
loop_
_entity.id
_entity.type
_entity.pdbx_description
1 polymer ?
#
loop_
_entity_poly.entity_id
_entity_poly.type
_entity_poly.pdbx_seq_one_letter_code
_entity_poly.pdbx_strand_id
1 'polypeptide(L)'
;MLLMEQEELKLLEDKCTQENPPACTAGCPIHVDARKLMSDIQKKDLKSALATLQKKQPFPGIIGRICDHPCEDVCKRRDVGSPISIAALERFCVQNQSSNSPKAGMIPEKSQTVAVVGSGLRGLTVAYDLAKKGYKVTLFDKADRIGGSLWDFPKNQLSPEVIVEELSVLSRLKVQIELNREITRLDLADLQEKFAALYLGLAKQSADAVELLGNNYDLDPVTGATAIKGIFGGTLADNDSPIRSVADGRKAAISIDRYLQGVSLTASREGEGSYESKLFVNTQGIEPLPAVSMSNEQAGFTVEEAVQEASRCLNCQCLECIKACKYIESYGSYPKKYLRQIYNNNSIVMGMRHANKMINSCSLCGLCAEVCPQGLDLGEVCKASRVTMIGKGKMPPSAHDFALRDMAFSNSDKFALARHQPGCNSSSYVFFPGCQLSASSPEHVENVYKLLMEKLTGGVGLMLGCCGAPADWAGEQDLFRRNWEVLAAEWERLGKPQIITACSTCHSMFQTKFPNIVSLWELMADMELPGQEDMLSGGRVAVQDACTTRHEPSIHNAVRKILQKLKYDIEELPYSRERTKCCGYGGLMSFANRELAQKIVEDRISESDVDYVAYCAMCRDRFASKGKRTWHLLDLIFSDDLEQAAVKPSVGFSYRHENRAKLKRKLLHTLWQETPSDQEEAYMSINLQINDRVWGIMEDRHILIEDIQQVIGYAERTGRKFTNPDNGHSLAHYRPLRVTYWVEYEPQEQGFIVYNAYSHRMEIVEGAHE
;
A
#
# COMPACT_ATOMS: atom_id res chain seq x y z
N MET A 1 1.60 -12.37 22.20
CA MET A 1 1.35 -12.68 20.78
C MET A 1 2.59 -12.28 20.00
N LEU A 2 3.12 -13.24 19.24
CA LEU A 2 4.52 -13.34 18.80
C LEU A 2 4.88 -12.35 17.69
N LEU A 3 6.18 -12.18 17.43
CA LEU A 3 6.66 -11.51 16.22
C LEU A 3 5.93 -12.12 15.00
N MET A 4 5.72 -11.31 13.96
CA MET A 4 5.38 -11.86 12.66
C MET A 4 6.45 -12.88 12.28
N GLU A 5 6.08 -14.16 12.26
CA GLU A 5 7.00 -15.24 11.95
C GLU A 5 7.32 -15.25 10.45
N GLN A 6 8.39 -15.91 10.05
CA GLN A 6 8.82 -15.92 8.64
C GLN A 6 7.74 -16.53 7.71
N GLU A 7 6.96 -17.50 8.19
CA GLU A 7 5.84 -18.07 7.45
C GLU A 7 4.69 -17.07 7.26
N GLU A 8 4.37 -16.29 8.29
CA GLU A 8 3.34 -15.25 8.22
C GLU A 8 3.72 -14.13 7.25
N LEU A 9 5.00 -13.72 7.26
CA LEU A 9 5.53 -12.78 6.26
C LEU A 9 5.30 -13.32 4.85
N LYS A 10 5.62 -14.59 4.60
CA LYS A 10 5.46 -15.19 3.27
C LYS A 10 4.00 -15.20 2.80
N LEU A 11 3.07 -15.54 3.69
CA LEU A 11 1.62 -15.48 3.40
C LEU A 11 1.15 -14.07 3.02
N LEU A 12 1.64 -13.04 3.72
CA LEU A 12 1.32 -11.64 3.41
C LEU A 12 1.98 -11.18 2.09
N GLU A 13 3.23 -11.61 1.84
CA GLU A 13 3.95 -11.32 0.61
C GLU A 13 3.27 -11.91 -0.63
N ASP A 14 2.65 -13.08 -0.49
CA ASP A 14 1.97 -13.79 -1.57
C ASP A 14 0.64 -13.12 -1.97
N LYS A 15 0.03 -12.33 -1.09
CA LYS A 15 -1.13 -11.48 -1.43
C LYS A 15 -0.77 -10.34 -2.38
N CYS A 16 0.46 -9.83 -2.33
CA CYS A 16 0.85 -8.70 -3.18
C CYS A 16 1.29 -9.17 -4.56
N THR A 17 0.48 -8.86 -5.58
CA THR A 17 0.71 -9.37 -6.93
C THR A 17 1.75 -8.58 -7.74
N GLN A 18 2.22 -7.42 -7.26
CA GLN A 18 3.04 -6.46 -8.02
C GLN A 18 4.37 -7.02 -8.54
N GLU A 19 4.99 -7.98 -7.84
CA GLU A 19 6.25 -8.62 -8.28
C GLU A 19 6.03 -9.76 -9.30
N ASN A 20 4.78 -10.14 -9.59
CA ASN A 20 4.50 -11.15 -10.61
C ASN A 20 4.74 -10.59 -12.03
N PRO A 21 5.19 -11.42 -12.97
CA PRO A 21 5.45 -10.98 -14.34
C PRO A 21 4.16 -10.53 -15.03
N PRO A 22 4.18 -9.52 -15.90
CA PRO A 22 3.04 -9.21 -16.76
C PRO A 22 2.60 -10.42 -17.59
N ALA A 23 1.32 -10.47 -17.95
CA ALA A 23 0.74 -11.60 -18.69
C ALA A 23 1.50 -11.91 -19.99
N CYS A 24 1.91 -10.91 -20.78
CA CYS A 24 2.71 -11.11 -21.99
C CYS A 24 4.07 -11.80 -21.74
N THR A 25 4.72 -11.53 -20.60
CA THR A 25 5.97 -12.18 -20.20
C THR A 25 5.74 -13.59 -19.66
N ALA A 26 4.68 -13.80 -18.89
CA ALA A 26 4.30 -15.12 -18.39
C ALA A 26 3.83 -16.05 -19.53
N GLY A 27 3.12 -15.51 -20.52
CA GLY A 27 2.63 -16.26 -21.69
C GLY A 27 3.69 -16.52 -22.74
N CYS A 28 4.77 -15.74 -22.79
CA CYS A 28 5.92 -16.04 -23.66
C CYS A 28 6.64 -17.30 -23.16
N PRO A 29 6.78 -18.39 -23.96
CA PRO A 29 7.43 -19.63 -23.51
C PRO A 29 8.89 -19.49 -23.04
N ILE A 30 9.56 -18.41 -23.43
CA ILE A 30 10.94 -18.09 -23.02
C ILE A 30 11.04 -16.82 -22.15
N HIS A 31 9.90 -16.24 -21.75
CA HIS A 31 9.79 -15.09 -20.85
C HIS A 31 10.53 -13.84 -21.30
N VAL A 32 10.33 -13.41 -22.55
CA VAL A 32 10.76 -12.07 -23.00
C VAL A 32 10.05 -11.00 -22.17
N ASP A 33 10.81 -10.01 -21.69
CA ASP A 33 10.26 -8.86 -20.96
C ASP A 33 9.68 -7.84 -21.95
N ALA A 34 8.50 -8.17 -22.48
CA ALA A 34 7.79 -7.31 -23.43
C ALA A 34 7.51 -5.93 -22.83
N ARG A 35 7.24 -5.82 -21.52
CA ARG A 35 7.01 -4.53 -20.86
C ARG A 35 8.25 -3.63 -20.94
N LYS A 36 9.44 -4.18 -20.65
CA LYS A 36 10.71 -3.45 -20.83
C LYS A 36 10.95 -3.10 -22.31
N LEU A 37 10.70 -4.04 -23.22
CA LEU A 37 10.83 -3.81 -24.66
C LEU A 37 10.00 -2.58 -25.10
N MET A 38 8.72 -2.52 -24.70
CA MET A 38 7.85 -1.37 -25.00
C MET A 38 8.44 -0.07 -24.45
N SER A 39 8.90 -0.07 -23.19
CA SER A 39 9.48 1.13 -22.59
C SER A 39 10.74 1.61 -23.30
N ASP A 40 11.58 0.70 -23.80
CA ASP A 40 12.80 1.05 -24.52
C ASP A 40 12.46 1.62 -25.92
N ILE A 41 11.50 1.02 -26.63
CA ILE A 41 11.01 1.52 -27.93
C ILE A 41 10.38 2.92 -27.79
N GLN A 42 9.55 3.15 -26.77
CA GLN A 42 8.96 4.47 -26.48
C GLN A 42 10.04 5.56 -26.30
N LYS A 43 11.19 5.21 -25.72
CA LYS A 43 12.34 6.10 -25.52
C LYS A 43 13.26 6.17 -26.75
N LYS A 44 12.92 5.48 -27.84
CA LYS A 44 13.75 5.27 -29.04
C LYS A 44 15.11 4.63 -28.74
N ASP A 45 15.26 3.94 -27.61
CA ASP A 45 16.47 3.23 -27.24
C ASP A 45 16.45 1.80 -27.81
N LEU A 46 16.62 1.71 -29.14
CA LEU A 46 16.57 0.44 -29.86
C LEU A 46 17.72 -0.51 -29.46
N LYS A 47 18.82 0.03 -28.95
CA LYS A 47 19.95 -0.76 -28.43
C LYS A 47 19.55 -1.51 -27.17
N SER A 48 18.91 -0.83 -26.21
CA SER A 48 18.37 -1.48 -25.01
C SER A 48 17.22 -2.43 -25.33
N ALA A 49 16.39 -2.09 -26.33
CA ALA A 49 15.32 -2.97 -26.81
C ALA A 49 15.89 -4.29 -27.37
N LEU A 50 16.88 -4.23 -28.26
CA LEU A 50 17.56 -5.42 -28.79
C LEU A 50 18.26 -6.22 -27.68
N ALA A 51 18.91 -5.56 -26.72
CA ALA A 51 19.53 -6.23 -25.58
C ALA A 51 18.51 -6.98 -24.71
N THR A 52 17.30 -6.45 -24.57
CA THR A 52 16.18 -7.12 -23.88
C THR A 52 15.79 -8.43 -24.58
N LEU A 53 15.73 -8.42 -25.92
CA LEU A 53 15.50 -9.63 -26.72
C LEU A 53 16.66 -10.62 -26.58
N GLN A 54 17.90 -10.19 -26.78
CA GLN A 54 19.12 -11.02 -26.69
C GLN A 54 19.31 -11.70 -25.33
N LYS A 55 18.74 -11.13 -24.25
CA LYS A 55 18.77 -11.75 -22.92
C LYS A 55 18.01 -13.09 -22.88
N LYS A 56 17.01 -13.27 -23.74
CA LYS A 56 16.10 -14.43 -23.74
C LYS A 56 16.07 -15.19 -25.07
N GLN A 57 16.24 -14.53 -26.20
CA GLN A 57 16.19 -15.13 -27.54
C GLN A 57 17.60 -15.56 -27.98
N PRO A 58 17.83 -16.84 -28.33
CA PRO A 58 19.14 -17.31 -28.83
C PRO A 58 19.50 -16.76 -30.22
N PHE A 59 18.48 -16.51 -31.05
CA PHE A 59 18.61 -15.96 -32.40
C PHE A 59 17.55 -14.88 -32.64
N PRO A 60 17.68 -13.67 -32.04
CA PRO A 60 16.66 -12.63 -32.12
C PRO A 60 16.27 -12.24 -33.55
N GLY A 61 17.23 -12.20 -34.48
CA GLY A 61 16.96 -11.87 -35.87
C GLY A 61 16.06 -12.90 -36.56
N ILE A 62 16.17 -14.18 -36.20
CA ILE A 62 15.27 -15.23 -36.68
C ILE A 62 13.95 -15.15 -35.92
N ILE A 63 13.98 -15.22 -34.59
CA ILE A 63 12.80 -15.35 -33.73
C ILE A 63 11.86 -14.15 -33.87
N GLY A 64 12.40 -12.92 -33.88
CA GLY A 64 11.61 -11.71 -34.04
C GLY A 64 10.88 -11.60 -35.39
N ARG A 65 11.17 -12.47 -36.37
CA ARG A 65 10.50 -12.52 -37.68
C ARG A 65 9.49 -13.65 -37.82
N ILE A 66 9.67 -14.76 -37.09
CA ILE A 66 8.87 -15.99 -37.26
C ILE A 66 8.04 -16.38 -36.04
N CYS A 67 8.16 -15.65 -34.92
CA CYS A 67 7.41 -15.94 -33.70
C CYS A 67 5.88 -15.96 -33.93
N ASP A 68 5.24 -17.00 -33.42
CA ASP A 68 3.78 -17.21 -33.37
C ASP A 68 3.09 -16.44 -32.22
N HIS A 69 3.81 -15.54 -31.55
CA HIS A 69 3.29 -14.46 -30.69
C HIS A 69 2.23 -14.83 -29.62
N PRO A 70 2.40 -15.91 -28.84
CA PRO A 70 1.46 -16.27 -27.76
C PRO A 70 1.37 -15.22 -26.64
N CYS A 71 2.31 -14.28 -26.58
CA CYS A 71 2.30 -13.16 -25.65
C CYS A 71 1.18 -12.13 -25.96
N GLU A 72 0.73 -12.04 -27.22
CA GLU A 72 -0.34 -11.14 -27.65
C GLU A 72 -1.73 -11.68 -27.24
N ASP A 73 -1.89 -13.01 -27.21
CA ASP A 73 -3.10 -13.70 -26.77
C ASP A 73 -3.44 -13.45 -25.29
N VAL A 74 -2.43 -13.16 -24.48
CA VAL A 74 -2.62 -12.90 -23.04
C VAL A 74 -2.42 -11.44 -22.67
N CYS A 75 -2.19 -10.56 -23.65
CA CYS A 75 -1.98 -9.14 -23.40
C CYS A 75 -3.18 -8.54 -22.67
N LYS A 76 -3.00 -7.67 -21.65
CA LYS A 76 -4.16 -7.05 -20.97
C LYS A 76 -4.82 -5.91 -21.75
N ARG A 77 -4.19 -5.42 -22.82
CA ARG A 77 -4.76 -4.36 -23.67
C ARG A 77 -5.99 -4.83 -24.46
N ARG A 78 -6.13 -6.13 -24.74
CA ARG A 78 -7.32 -6.69 -25.43
C ARG A 78 -8.62 -6.53 -24.64
N ASP A 79 -8.54 -6.41 -23.32
CA ASP A 79 -9.71 -6.12 -22.49
C ASP A 79 -10.32 -4.74 -22.82
N VAL A 80 -9.54 -3.87 -23.45
CA VAL A 80 -9.86 -2.49 -23.81
C VAL A 80 -9.32 -2.15 -25.21
N GLY A 81 -9.69 -2.91 -26.24
CA GLY A 81 -9.28 -2.66 -27.64
C GLY A 81 -8.42 -3.77 -28.22
N SER A 82 -7.41 -3.43 -29.04
CA SER A 82 -6.52 -4.43 -29.65
C SER A 82 -5.31 -4.73 -28.74
N PRO A 83 -4.74 -5.95 -28.77
CA PRO A 83 -3.46 -6.21 -28.09
C PRO A 83 -2.35 -5.31 -28.65
N ILE A 84 -1.22 -5.29 -27.95
CA ILE A 84 0.00 -4.70 -28.49
C ILE A 84 0.57 -5.66 -29.52
N SER A 85 0.95 -5.14 -30.69
CA SER A 85 1.59 -5.88 -31.78
C SER A 85 3.07 -6.17 -31.44
N ILE A 86 3.29 -6.96 -30.38
CA ILE A 86 4.61 -7.29 -29.83
C ILE A 86 5.52 -7.91 -30.90
N ALA A 87 5.03 -8.86 -31.71
CA ALA A 87 5.85 -9.49 -32.75
C ALA A 87 6.30 -8.50 -33.83
N ALA A 88 5.41 -7.58 -34.25
CA ALA A 88 5.77 -6.53 -35.20
C ALA A 88 6.82 -5.56 -34.61
N LEU A 89 6.75 -5.29 -33.30
CA LEU A 89 7.74 -4.49 -32.58
C LEU A 89 9.07 -5.23 -32.39
N GLU A 90 9.06 -6.53 -32.11
CA GLU A 90 10.26 -7.37 -32.10
C GLU A 90 10.94 -7.35 -33.47
N ARG A 91 10.17 -7.56 -34.55
CA ARG A 91 10.64 -7.48 -35.94
C ARG A 91 11.28 -6.14 -36.25
N PHE A 92 10.60 -5.05 -35.88
CA PHE A 92 11.11 -3.69 -36.03
C PHE A 92 12.47 -3.51 -35.32
N CYS A 93 12.61 -3.98 -34.08
CA CYS A 93 13.87 -3.88 -33.33
C CYS A 93 15.02 -4.61 -34.03
N VAL A 94 14.78 -5.83 -34.53
CA VAL A 94 15.82 -6.66 -35.17
C VAL A 94 16.08 -6.30 -36.64
N GLN A 95 15.26 -5.45 -37.26
CA GLN A 95 15.52 -4.86 -38.57
C GLN A 95 16.35 -3.57 -38.48
N ASN A 96 16.11 -2.76 -37.44
CA ASN A 96 16.72 -1.43 -37.31
C ASN A 96 17.99 -1.41 -36.44
N GLN A 97 18.39 -2.55 -35.89
CA GLN A 97 19.65 -2.72 -35.19
C GLN A 97 20.35 -3.97 -35.71
N SER A 98 21.60 -3.82 -36.12
CA SER A 98 22.42 -4.99 -36.43
C SER A 98 22.65 -5.79 -35.15
N SER A 99 22.53 -7.11 -35.26
CA SER A 99 22.88 -8.08 -34.22
C SER A 99 24.40 -8.13 -34.06
N ASN A 100 25.02 -7.01 -33.67
CA ASN A 100 26.35 -7.03 -33.07
C ASN A 100 26.19 -7.72 -31.72
N SER A 101 26.15 -9.05 -31.76
CA SER A 101 25.97 -9.87 -30.58
C SER A 101 27.05 -9.46 -29.58
N PRO A 102 26.69 -9.11 -28.33
CA PRO A 102 27.67 -8.66 -27.35
C PRO A 102 28.82 -9.66 -27.30
N LYS A 103 30.08 -9.16 -27.22
CA LYS A 103 31.27 -10.01 -27.02
C LYS A 103 30.91 -10.99 -25.92
N ALA A 104 30.71 -12.27 -26.27
CA ALA A 104 30.36 -13.28 -25.29
C ALA A 104 31.47 -13.23 -24.24
N GLY A 105 31.12 -12.89 -22.99
CA GLY A 105 32.08 -13.00 -21.91
C GLY A 105 32.54 -14.44 -21.91
N MET A 106 33.83 -14.68 -22.16
CA MET A 106 34.36 -16.04 -22.25
C MET A 106 34.20 -16.67 -20.86
N ILE A 107 33.17 -17.50 -20.70
CA ILE A 107 33.07 -18.40 -19.55
C ILE A 107 34.14 -19.47 -19.73
N PRO A 108 34.87 -19.87 -18.67
CA PRO A 108 35.83 -20.96 -18.77
C PRO A 108 35.22 -22.20 -19.40
N GLU A 109 35.96 -22.81 -20.33
CA GLU A 109 35.53 -24.07 -20.95
C GLU A 109 35.43 -25.17 -19.89
N LYS A 110 34.33 -25.91 -19.94
CA LYS A 110 34.13 -27.11 -19.13
C LYS A 110 34.76 -28.32 -19.83
N SER A 111 35.09 -29.35 -19.06
CA SER A 111 35.67 -30.59 -19.60
C SER A 111 34.63 -31.49 -20.26
N GLN A 112 33.36 -31.38 -19.85
CA GLN A 112 32.26 -32.20 -20.36
C GLN A 112 31.90 -31.84 -21.81
N THR A 113 31.67 -32.87 -22.63
CA THR A 113 31.27 -32.80 -24.03
C THR A 113 29.80 -33.17 -24.21
N VAL A 114 29.09 -32.51 -25.12
CA VAL A 114 27.67 -32.78 -25.44
C VAL A 114 27.49 -32.92 -26.95
N ALA A 115 26.83 -33.99 -27.37
CA ALA A 115 26.40 -34.16 -28.76
C ALA A 115 24.96 -33.69 -28.93
N VAL A 116 24.69 -32.93 -29.99
CA VAL A 116 23.36 -32.45 -30.36
C VAL A 116 23.06 -32.98 -31.77
N VAL A 117 22.00 -33.76 -31.92
CA VAL A 117 21.61 -34.36 -33.19
C VAL A 117 20.41 -33.60 -33.74
N GLY A 118 20.56 -32.99 -34.92
CA GLY A 118 19.57 -32.18 -35.61
C GLY A 118 19.73 -30.68 -35.37
N SER A 119 19.81 -29.92 -36.45
CA SER A 119 20.03 -28.47 -36.47
C SER A 119 18.75 -27.65 -36.69
N GLY A 120 17.58 -28.21 -36.34
CA GLY A 120 16.35 -27.43 -36.20
C GLY A 120 16.40 -26.48 -34.99
N LEU A 121 15.41 -25.59 -34.86
CA LEU A 121 15.38 -24.58 -33.79
C LEU A 121 15.61 -25.13 -32.38
N ARG A 122 15.11 -26.34 -32.08
CA ARG A 122 15.32 -27.00 -30.78
C ARG A 122 16.79 -27.32 -30.54
N GLY A 123 17.41 -28.04 -31.48
CA GLY A 123 18.82 -28.44 -31.41
C GLY A 123 19.76 -27.24 -31.45
N LEU A 124 19.48 -26.25 -32.30
CA LEU A 124 20.22 -24.99 -32.33
C LEU A 124 20.15 -24.26 -30.99
N THR A 125 18.97 -24.24 -30.34
CA THR A 125 18.81 -23.63 -29.01
C THR A 125 19.58 -24.41 -27.94
N VAL A 126 19.54 -25.75 -27.97
CA VAL A 126 20.34 -26.59 -27.06
C VAL A 126 21.82 -26.31 -27.22
N ALA A 127 22.31 -26.30 -28.46
CA ALA A 127 23.71 -26.04 -28.75
C ALA A 127 24.14 -24.64 -28.28
N TYR A 128 23.32 -23.62 -28.56
CA TYR A 128 23.56 -22.25 -28.12
C TYR A 128 23.59 -22.10 -26.60
N ASP A 129 22.57 -22.59 -25.88
CA ASP A 129 22.44 -22.40 -24.44
C ASP A 129 23.52 -23.20 -23.67
N LEU A 130 23.89 -24.40 -24.13
CA LEU A 130 24.97 -25.19 -23.52
C LEU A 130 26.36 -24.60 -23.81
N ALA A 131 26.62 -24.16 -25.05
CA ALA A 131 27.89 -23.53 -25.38
C ALA A 131 28.10 -22.21 -24.61
N LYS A 132 27.03 -21.43 -24.39
CA LYS A 132 27.07 -20.25 -23.51
C LYS A 132 27.39 -20.57 -22.05
N LYS A 133 27.17 -21.80 -21.60
CA LYS A 133 27.55 -22.28 -20.25
C LYS A 133 28.97 -22.88 -20.21
N GLY A 134 29.69 -22.87 -21.33
CA GLY A 134 31.07 -23.35 -21.44
C GLY A 134 31.20 -24.83 -21.82
N TYR A 135 30.12 -25.55 -22.11
CA TYR A 135 30.21 -26.95 -22.57
C TYR A 135 30.78 -27.04 -23.99
N LYS A 136 31.53 -28.11 -24.25
CA LYS A 136 32.01 -28.43 -25.60
C LYS A 136 30.90 -29.14 -26.38
N VAL A 137 30.32 -28.44 -27.34
CA VAL A 137 29.16 -28.94 -28.09
C VAL A 137 29.56 -29.33 -29.51
N THR A 138 29.14 -30.53 -29.93
CA THR A 138 29.19 -30.98 -31.33
C THR A 138 27.77 -31.16 -31.84
N LEU A 139 27.41 -30.42 -32.89
CA LEU A 139 26.11 -30.44 -33.56
C LEU A 139 26.22 -31.26 -34.85
N PHE A 140 25.43 -32.33 -34.94
CA PHE A 140 25.35 -33.21 -36.11
C PHE A 140 24.08 -32.92 -36.91
N ASP A 141 24.20 -32.85 -38.24
CA ASP A 141 23.03 -32.79 -39.12
C ASP A 141 23.24 -33.64 -40.38
N LYS A 142 22.17 -34.27 -40.87
CA LYS A 142 22.16 -35.07 -42.09
C LYS A 142 22.20 -34.21 -43.35
N ALA A 143 21.73 -32.96 -43.28
CA ALA A 143 21.76 -32.01 -44.38
C ALA A 143 23.16 -31.42 -44.59
N ASP A 144 23.35 -30.78 -45.73
CA ASP A 144 24.56 -30.05 -46.12
C ASP A 144 24.63 -28.63 -45.51
N ARG A 145 23.65 -28.25 -44.70
CA ARG A 145 23.54 -26.94 -44.03
C ARG A 145 22.76 -27.04 -42.72
N ILE A 146 23.08 -26.18 -41.76
CA ILE A 146 22.30 -26.05 -40.52
C ILE A 146 21.02 -25.22 -40.74
N GLY A 147 20.01 -25.40 -39.88
CA GLY A 147 18.81 -24.55 -39.84
C GLY A 147 17.49 -25.29 -40.00
N GLY A 148 17.51 -26.56 -40.42
CA GLY A 148 16.30 -27.35 -40.59
C GLY A 148 15.20 -26.63 -41.39
N SER A 149 13.98 -26.54 -40.86
CA SER A 149 12.85 -25.89 -41.51
C SER A 149 12.91 -24.36 -41.60
N LEU A 150 13.95 -23.71 -41.05
CA LEU A 150 14.12 -22.26 -41.18
C LEU A 150 14.21 -21.81 -42.65
N TRP A 151 14.71 -22.68 -43.52
CA TRP A 151 14.85 -22.40 -44.95
C TRP A 151 13.54 -22.48 -45.73
N ASP A 152 12.46 -22.99 -45.11
CA ASP A 152 11.15 -23.15 -45.73
C ASP A 152 10.29 -21.89 -45.58
N PHE A 153 10.71 -20.94 -44.73
CA PHE A 153 10.01 -19.67 -44.57
C PHE A 153 10.12 -18.79 -45.82
N PRO A 154 9.05 -18.04 -46.19
CA PRO A 154 9.10 -17.10 -47.30
C PRO A 154 10.23 -16.07 -47.14
N LYS A 155 10.96 -15.78 -48.23
CA LYS A 155 12.13 -14.88 -48.22
C LYS A 155 11.83 -13.47 -47.69
N ASN A 156 10.60 -12.98 -47.86
CA ASN A 156 10.14 -11.69 -47.34
C ASN A 156 9.89 -11.71 -45.81
N GLN A 157 9.65 -12.89 -45.24
CA GLN A 157 9.52 -13.10 -43.80
C GLN A 157 10.87 -13.38 -43.15
N LEU A 158 11.64 -14.34 -43.68
CA LEU A 158 12.95 -14.72 -43.19
C LEU A 158 13.90 -14.96 -44.38
N SER A 159 14.87 -14.06 -44.56
CA SER A 159 15.79 -14.17 -45.69
C SER A 159 16.97 -15.12 -45.38
N PRO A 160 17.53 -15.81 -46.39
CA PRO A 160 18.71 -16.66 -46.24
C PRO A 160 19.88 -15.95 -45.54
N GLU A 161 20.08 -14.66 -45.82
CA GLU A 161 21.15 -13.85 -45.25
C GLU A 161 20.98 -13.69 -43.73
N VAL A 162 19.76 -13.46 -43.26
CA VAL A 162 19.45 -13.36 -41.81
C VAL A 162 19.70 -14.70 -41.11
N ILE A 163 19.33 -15.82 -41.74
CA ILE A 163 19.58 -17.16 -41.17
C ILE A 163 21.07 -17.37 -40.98
N VAL A 164 21.87 -17.13 -42.02
CA VAL A 164 23.33 -17.31 -41.97
C VAL A 164 23.97 -16.37 -40.94
N GLU A 165 23.57 -15.09 -40.93
CA GLU A 165 24.09 -14.10 -39.99
C GLU A 165 23.83 -14.50 -38.54
N GLU A 166 22.58 -14.84 -38.20
CA GLU A 166 22.20 -15.17 -36.82
C GLU A 166 22.82 -16.49 -36.34
N LEU A 167 22.91 -17.50 -37.21
CA LEU A 167 23.52 -18.78 -36.84
C LEU A 167 25.06 -18.71 -36.72
N SER A 168 25.71 -17.68 -37.26
CA SER A 168 27.16 -17.44 -37.10
C SER A 168 27.61 -17.33 -35.63
N VAL A 169 26.69 -17.04 -34.71
CA VAL A 169 26.95 -17.03 -33.26
C VAL A 169 27.45 -18.38 -32.75
N LEU A 170 27.02 -19.49 -33.36
CA LEU A 170 27.44 -20.84 -32.97
C LEU A 170 28.95 -21.04 -33.19
N SER A 171 29.48 -20.55 -34.32
CA SER A 171 30.92 -20.56 -34.59
C SER A 171 31.70 -19.72 -33.58
N ARG A 172 31.17 -18.55 -33.19
CA ARG A 172 31.76 -17.69 -32.15
C ARG A 172 31.75 -18.35 -30.76
N LEU A 173 30.74 -19.18 -30.49
CA LEU A 173 30.64 -20.02 -29.29
C LEU A 173 31.43 -21.33 -29.42
N LYS A 174 32.20 -21.53 -30.50
CA LYS A 174 33.01 -22.72 -30.78
C LYS A 174 32.21 -24.03 -30.82
N VAL A 175 30.94 -23.97 -31.22
CA VAL A 175 30.16 -25.19 -31.50
C VAL A 175 30.77 -25.87 -32.72
N GLN A 176 31.16 -27.13 -32.58
CA GLN A 176 31.62 -27.95 -33.70
C GLN A 176 30.42 -28.40 -34.50
N ILE A 177 30.46 -28.26 -35.83
CA ILE A 177 29.32 -28.58 -36.70
C ILE A 177 29.76 -29.65 -37.69
N GLU A 178 29.08 -30.79 -37.67
CA GLU A 178 29.31 -31.97 -38.50
C GLU A 178 28.10 -32.15 -39.43
N LEU A 179 28.24 -31.70 -40.68
CA LEU A 179 27.19 -31.77 -41.71
C LEU A 179 27.33 -33.03 -42.56
N ASN A 180 26.27 -33.38 -43.30
CA ASN A 180 26.18 -34.61 -44.07
C ASN A 180 26.45 -35.87 -43.22
N ARG A 181 26.14 -35.78 -41.92
CA ARG A 181 26.32 -36.87 -40.95
C ARG A 181 24.98 -37.27 -40.38
N GLU A 182 24.36 -38.25 -41.02
CA GLU A 182 23.20 -38.93 -40.46
C GLU A 182 23.61 -39.76 -39.25
N ILE A 183 22.92 -39.56 -38.12
CA ILE A 183 23.09 -40.35 -36.91
C ILE A 183 21.98 -41.39 -36.90
N THR A 184 22.39 -42.65 -36.88
CA THR A 184 21.49 -43.81 -36.83
C THR A 184 21.53 -44.44 -35.44
N ARG A 185 20.68 -45.45 -35.21
CA ARG A 185 20.70 -46.24 -33.98
C ARG A 185 22.06 -46.90 -33.70
N LEU A 186 22.80 -47.26 -34.75
CA LEU A 186 24.12 -47.91 -34.63
C LEU A 186 25.17 -46.96 -34.04
N ASP A 187 25.03 -45.65 -34.24
CA ASP A 187 25.96 -44.64 -33.77
C ASP A 187 25.77 -44.30 -32.28
N LEU A 188 24.63 -44.64 -31.68
CA LEU A 188 24.28 -44.19 -30.32
C LEU A 188 25.25 -44.68 -29.25
N ALA A 189 25.68 -45.94 -29.32
CA ALA A 189 26.63 -46.50 -28.35
C ALA A 189 27.97 -45.75 -28.38
N ASP A 190 28.52 -45.56 -29.59
CA ASP A 190 29.77 -44.82 -29.80
C ASP A 190 29.65 -43.36 -29.34
N LEU A 191 28.51 -42.71 -29.60
CA LEU A 191 28.27 -41.34 -29.16
C LEU A 191 28.16 -41.25 -27.63
N GLN A 192 27.53 -42.23 -26.96
CA GLN A 192 27.46 -42.27 -25.50
C GLN A 192 28.83 -42.50 -24.83
N GLU A 193 29.75 -43.19 -25.49
CA GLU A 193 31.13 -43.33 -24.99
C GLU A 193 31.94 -42.04 -25.17
N LYS A 194 31.70 -41.30 -26.26
CA LYS A 194 32.46 -40.07 -26.61
C LYS A 194 31.92 -38.80 -25.94
N PHE A 195 30.64 -38.76 -25.63
CA PHE A 195 29.96 -37.56 -25.11
C PHE A 195 29.31 -37.83 -23.75
N ALA A 196 29.45 -36.87 -22.83
CA ALA A 196 28.88 -36.98 -21.49
C ALA A 196 27.35 -36.88 -21.48
N ALA A 197 26.75 -36.26 -22.50
CA ALA A 197 25.31 -36.24 -22.74
C ALA A 197 24.99 -36.10 -24.24
N LEU A 198 23.82 -36.59 -24.65
CA LEU A 198 23.31 -36.51 -26.01
C LEU A 198 21.93 -35.83 -26.00
N TYR A 199 21.69 -34.94 -26.95
CA TYR A 199 20.38 -34.39 -27.26
C TYR A 199 19.92 -34.84 -28.65
N LEU A 200 18.68 -35.32 -28.73
CA LEU A 200 18.03 -35.73 -29.96
C LEU A 200 16.95 -34.71 -30.33
N GLY A 201 17.25 -33.84 -31.29
CA GLY A 201 16.38 -32.77 -31.79
C GLY A 201 15.27 -33.24 -32.73
N LEU A 202 14.75 -34.44 -32.51
CA LEU A 202 13.66 -35.03 -33.26
C LEU A 202 12.32 -34.67 -32.61
N ALA A 203 11.27 -34.49 -33.42
CA ALA A 203 9.93 -34.25 -32.89
C ALA A 203 9.44 -35.49 -32.12
N LYS A 204 8.68 -35.28 -31.04
CA LYS A 204 8.22 -36.39 -30.20
C LYS A 204 7.38 -37.36 -31.06
N GLN A 205 7.74 -38.64 -31.05
CA GLN A 205 7.10 -39.71 -31.86
C GLN A 205 7.25 -39.55 -33.38
N SER A 206 8.21 -38.76 -33.88
CA SER A 206 8.53 -38.78 -35.31
C SER A 206 9.04 -40.16 -35.75
N ALA A 207 8.88 -40.51 -37.03
CA ALA A 207 9.42 -41.74 -37.59
C ALA A 207 10.92 -41.88 -37.29
N ASP A 208 11.70 -40.81 -37.53
CA ASP A 208 13.13 -40.72 -37.20
C ASP A 208 13.41 -40.98 -35.71
N ALA A 209 12.57 -40.49 -34.79
CA ALA A 209 12.75 -40.68 -33.34
C ALA A 209 12.50 -42.14 -32.92
N VAL A 210 11.44 -42.74 -33.46
CA VAL A 210 11.09 -44.15 -33.24
C VAL A 210 12.14 -45.07 -33.87
N GLU A 211 12.69 -44.72 -35.02
CA GLU A 211 13.76 -45.47 -35.66
C GLU A 211 15.06 -45.44 -34.84
N LEU A 212 15.41 -44.27 -34.29
CA LEU A 212 16.64 -44.08 -33.52
C LEU A 212 16.62 -44.81 -32.16
N LEU A 213 15.52 -44.72 -31.40
CA LEU A 213 15.45 -45.24 -30.02
C LEU A 213 14.47 -46.41 -29.83
N GLY A 214 13.64 -46.74 -30.82
CA GLY A 214 12.62 -47.80 -30.71
C GLY A 214 11.64 -47.54 -29.56
N ASN A 215 11.29 -48.61 -28.84
CA ASN A 215 10.40 -48.55 -27.67
C ASN A 215 10.99 -47.79 -26.47
N ASN A 216 12.27 -47.37 -26.53
CA ASN A 216 12.92 -46.61 -25.45
C ASN A 216 12.80 -45.08 -25.62
N TYR A 217 12.04 -44.61 -26.63
CA TYR A 217 11.74 -43.18 -26.83
C TYR A 217 10.63 -42.67 -25.87
N ASP A 218 10.52 -43.20 -24.66
CA ASP A 218 9.66 -42.56 -23.67
C ASP A 218 10.42 -41.36 -23.06
N LEU A 219 9.82 -40.17 -23.21
CA LEU A 219 10.42 -38.91 -22.78
C LEU A 219 9.67 -38.39 -21.56
N ASP A 220 10.41 -38.13 -20.50
CA ASP A 220 9.87 -37.43 -19.35
C ASP A 220 9.40 -36.02 -19.78
N PRO A 221 8.12 -35.65 -19.58
CA PRO A 221 7.56 -34.41 -20.13
C PRO A 221 8.12 -33.14 -19.49
N VAL A 222 8.69 -33.27 -18.29
CA VAL A 222 9.26 -32.14 -17.53
C VAL A 222 10.71 -31.91 -17.92
N THR A 223 11.48 -32.98 -18.12
CA THR A 223 12.95 -32.93 -18.26
C THR A 223 13.43 -33.26 -19.67
N GLY A 224 12.61 -33.96 -20.48
CA GLY A 224 13.02 -34.49 -21.77
C GLY A 224 14.04 -35.63 -21.66
N ALA A 225 14.25 -36.21 -20.48
CA ALA A 225 15.12 -37.37 -20.32
C ALA A 225 14.46 -38.62 -20.93
N THR A 226 15.26 -39.46 -21.58
CA THR A 226 14.82 -40.78 -22.03
C THR A 226 15.07 -41.84 -20.96
N ALA A 227 14.59 -43.07 -21.18
CA ALA A 227 14.97 -44.24 -20.37
C ALA A 227 16.48 -44.54 -20.43
N ILE A 228 17.18 -44.08 -21.47
CA ILE A 228 18.62 -44.27 -21.61
C ILE A 228 19.35 -43.12 -20.91
N LYS A 229 20.15 -43.47 -19.90
CA LYS A 229 20.90 -42.50 -19.10
C LYS A 229 21.81 -41.63 -19.98
N GLY A 230 21.71 -40.31 -19.81
CA GLY A 230 22.51 -39.32 -20.54
C GLY A 230 21.95 -38.93 -21.91
N ILE A 231 20.82 -39.51 -22.35
CA ILE A 231 20.16 -39.13 -23.59
C ILE A 231 18.87 -38.36 -23.29
N PHE A 232 18.74 -37.20 -23.94
CA PHE A 232 17.62 -36.28 -23.83
C PHE A 232 17.00 -36.02 -25.21
N GLY A 233 15.72 -35.66 -25.25
CA GLY A 233 15.00 -35.32 -26.48
C GLY A 233 14.05 -34.15 -26.31
N GLY A 234 13.50 -33.67 -27.43
CA GLY A 234 12.47 -32.64 -27.44
C GLY A 234 11.10 -33.19 -27.01
N THR A 235 10.41 -32.52 -26.10
CA THR A 235 9.10 -32.96 -25.56
C THR A 235 7.92 -32.53 -26.40
N LEU A 236 8.12 -31.59 -27.33
CA LEU A 236 7.08 -31.07 -28.21
C LEU A 236 6.82 -32.02 -29.39
N ALA A 237 5.55 -32.31 -29.68
CA ALA A 237 5.12 -33.27 -30.71
C ALA A 237 5.19 -32.72 -32.14
N ASP A 238 5.01 -31.42 -32.33
CA ASP A 238 5.00 -30.74 -33.63
C ASP A 238 6.10 -29.67 -33.72
N ASN A 239 6.44 -29.25 -34.94
CA ASN A 239 7.42 -28.18 -35.18
C ASN A 239 6.76 -26.86 -35.62
N ASP A 240 5.44 -26.76 -35.51
CA ASP A 240 4.64 -25.67 -36.09
C ASP A 240 4.78 -24.35 -35.33
N SER A 241 5.26 -24.39 -34.08
CA SER A 241 5.51 -23.20 -33.26
C SER A 241 7.02 -22.96 -33.10
N PRO A 242 7.57 -21.90 -33.72
CA PRO A 242 8.96 -21.53 -33.55
C PRO A 242 9.31 -21.22 -32.08
N ILE A 243 8.49 -20.45 -31.36
CA ILE A 243 8.84 -20.02 -30.00
C ILE A 243 8.73 -21.16 -28.98
N ARG A 244 7.78 -22.10 -29.17
CA ARG A 244 7.70 -23.31 -28.35
C ARG A 244 8.86 -24.26 -28.65
N SER A 245 9.32 -24.35 -29.90
CA SER A 245 10.53 -25.11 -30.24
C SER A 245 11.78 -24.56 -29.54
N VAL A 246 11.93 -23.23 -29.46
CA VAL A 246 13.02 -22.61 -28.67
C VAL A 246 12.86 -22.95 -27.19
N ALA A 247 11.65 -22.85 -26.62
CA ALA A 247 11.42 -23.20 -25.23
C ALA A 247 11.70 -24.68 -24.90
N ASP A 248 11.31 -25.59 -25.79
CA ASP A 248 11.58 -27.03 -25.66
C ASP A 248 13.09 -27.33 -25.71
N GLY A 249 13.81 -26.73 -26.66
CA GLY A 249 15.27 -26.81 -26.70
C GLY A 249 15.93 -26.27 -25.42
N ARG A 250 15.49 -25.11 -24.93
CA ARG A 250 16.00 -24.55 -23.67
C ARG A 250 15.72 -25.44 -22.46
N LYS A 251 14.51 -26.01 -22.38
CA LYS A 251 14.12 -26.96 -21.34
C LYS A 251 15.08 -28.14 -21.30
N ALA A 252 15.41 -28.71 -22.47
CA ALA A 252 16.36 -29.82 -22.59
C ALA A 252 17.79 -29.40 -22.23
N ALA A 253 18.25 -28.21 -22.65
CA ALA A 253 19.55 -27.67 -22.27
C ALA A 253 19.70 -27.49 -20.75
N ILE A 254 18.64 -27.07 -20.05
CA ILE A 254 18.63 -26.99 -18.58
C ILE A 254 18.75 -28.39 -17.97
N SER A 255 18.03 -29.38 -18.50
CA SER A 255 18.10 -30.77 -18.02
C SER A 255 19.49 -31.38 -18.21
N ILE A 256 20.10 -31.19 -19.38
CA ILE A 256 21.47 -31.66 -19.67
C ILE A 256 22.48 -31.00 -18.73
N ASP A 257 22.38 -29.68 -18.53
CA ASP A 257 23.27 -28.96 -17.60
C ASP A 257 23.13 -29.48 -16.17
N ARG A 258 21.90 -29.73 -15.69
CA ARG A 258 21.64 -30.30 -14.35
C ARG A 258 22.17 -31.72 -14.22
N TYR A 259 21.97 -32.53 -15.26
CA TYR A 259 22.48 -33.89 -15.32
C TYR A 259 24.01 -33.92 -15.21
N LEU A 260 24.71 -33.08 -15.99
CA LEU A 260 26.17 -32.99 -15.97
C LEU A 260 26.73 -32.41 -14.66
N GLN A 261 25.92 -31.67 -13.89
CA GLN A 261 26.25 -31.20 -12.54
C GLN A 261 25.90 -32.21 -11.44
N GLY A 262 25.18 -33.29 -11.76
CA GLY A 262 24.74 -34.28 -10.78
C GLY A 262 23.65 -33.77 -9.81
N VAL A 263 22.85 -32.78 -10.21
CA VAL A 263 21.76 -32.22 -9.40
C VAL A 263 20.38 -32.69 -9.89
N SER A 264 19.34 -32.47 -9.09
CA SER A 264 17.97 -32.89 -9.42
C SER A 264 17.48 -32.29 -10.75
N LEU A 265 16.95 -33.13 -11.64
CA LEU A 265 16.37 -32.70 -12.91
C LEU A 265 15.01 -32.03 -12.73
N THR A 266 14.22 -32.47 -11.74
CA THR A 266 12.81 -32.10 -11.56
C THR A 266 12.58 -30.98 -10.54
N ALA A 267 13.57 -30.68 -9.69
CA ALA A 267 13.43 -29.62 -8.68
C ALA A 267 13.28 -28.23 -9.33
N SER A 268 12.38 -27.41 -8.78
CA SER A 268 12.19 -26.00 -9.15
C SER A 268 12.05 -25.79 -10.67
N ARG A 269 11.14 -26.55 -11.28
CA ARG A 269 10.72 -26.43 -12.69
C ARG A 269 9.43 -25.60 -12.84
N GLU A 270 8.91 -25.05 -11.74
CA GLU A 270 7.71 -24.21 -11.74
C GLU A 270 7.98 -22.91 -12.53
N GLY A 271 7.07 -22.58 -13.45
CA GLY A 271 7.19 -21.40 -14.29
C GLY A 271 8.13 -21.55 -15.49
N GLU A 272 8.49 -22.77 -15.89
CA GLU A 272 9.06 -23.01 -17.22
C GLU A 272 7.95 -23.05 -18.30
N GLY A 273 8.22 -22.45 -19.45
CA GLY A 273 7.22 -22.36 -20.52
C GLY A 273 6.10 -21.37 -20.16
N SER A 274 5.03 -21.35 -20.95
CA SER A 274 3.92 -20.42 -20.72
C SER A 274 3.12 -20.76 -19.47
N TYR A 275 2.77 -19.75 -18.68
CA TYR A 275 1.83 -19.89 -17.56
C TYR A 275 0.98 -18.63 -17.38
N GLU A 276 -0.13 -18.77 -16.65
CA GLU A 276 -0.99 -17.65 -16.32
C GLU A 276 -0.35 -16.73 -15.27
N SER A 277 -0.30 -15.44 -15.56
CA SER A 277 0.22 -14.46 -14.61
C SER A 277 -0.76 -14.21 -13.46
N LYS A 278 -0.23 -14.19 -12.23
CA LYS A 278 -0.96 -13.75 -11.03
C LYS A 278 -1.00 -12.21 -10.87
N LEU A 279 -0.41 -11.45 -11.79
CA LEU A 279 -0.42 -9.99 -11.74
C LEU A 279 -1.83 -9.45 -12.01
N PHE A 280 -2.47 -8.87 -11.00
CA PHE A 280 -3.70 -8.11 -11.21
C PHE A 280 -3.42 -6.82 -11.99
N VAL A 281 -4.28 -6.53 -12.98
CA VAL A 281 -4.25 -5.32 -13.80
C VAL A 281 -5.67 -4.78 -13.90
N ASN A 282 -5.90 -3.58 -13.39
CA ASN A 282 -7.20 -2.91 -13.51
C ASN A 282 -7.27 -2.19 -14.86
N THR A 283 -8.19 -2.62 -15.73
CA THR A 283 -8.46 -2.03 -17.05
C THR A 283 -9.69 -1.13 -17.07
N GLN A 284 -10.41 -1.01 -15.95
CA GLN A 284 -11.60 -0.17 -15.84
C GLN A 284 -11.24 1.31 -16.07
N GLY A 285 -12.05 1.98 -16.90
CA GLY A 285 -11.87 3.41 -17.21
C GLY A 285 -10.73 3.71 -18.20
N ILE A 286 -10.05 2.70 -18.74
CA ILE A 286 -9.04 2.88 -19.78
C ILE A 286 -9.73 2.96 -21.15
N GLU A 287 -9.40 3.98 -21.93
CA GLU A 287 -9.94 4.19 -23.27
C GLU A 287 -9.56 3.05 -24.24
N PRO A 288 -10.51 2.48 -24.99
CA PRO A 288 -10.21 1.50 -26.02
C PRO A 288 -9.40 2.10 -27.17
N LEU A 289 -8.27 1.47 -27.53
CA LEU A 289 -7.47 1.90 -28.69
C LEU A 289 -7.26 0.74 -29.68
N PRO A 290 -7.47 0.97 -31.00
CA PRO A 290 -7.12 0.00 -32.03
C PRO A 290 -5.60 -0.12 -32.20
N ALA A 291 -5.14 -1.21 -32.81
CA ALA A 291 -3.72 -1.35 -33.18
C ALA A 291 -3.29 -0.31 -34.22
N VAL A 292 -2.05 0.17 -34.09
CA VAL A 292 -1.46 1.04 -35.10
C VAL A 292 -1.26 0.24 -36.38
N SER A 293 -1.80 0.74 -37.48
CA SER A 293 -1.63 0.13 -38.80
C SER A 293 -0.24 0.47 -39.35
N MET A 294 0.43 -0.51 -39.95
CA MET A 294 1.69 -0.29 -40.66
C MET A 294 1.40 0.38 -42.00
N SER A 295 2.17 1.41 -42.37
CA SER A 295 2.11 2.00 -43.72
C SER A 295 2.56 1.03 -44.81
N ASN A 296 3.42 0.07 -44.48
CA ASN A 296 3.83 -1.02 -45.35
C ASN A 296 4.07 -2.31 -44.55
N GLU A 297 3.15 -3.28 -44.67
CA GLU A 297 3.22 -4.57 -43.95
C GLU A 297 4.49 -5.38 -44.26
N GLN A 298 5.03 -5.26 -45.48
CA GLN A 298 6.25 -5.96 -45.86
C GLN A 298 7.47 -5.34 -45.20
N ALA A 299 7.53 -4.02 -45.08
CA ALA A 299 8.62 -3.31 -44.42
C ALA A 299 8.56 -3.44 -42.89
N GLY A 300 7.35 -3.54 -42.32
CA GLY A 300 7.12 -3.47 -40.87
C GLY A 300 6.89 -2.02 -40.42
N PHE A 301 6.94 -1.80 -39.10
CA PHE A 301 6.76 -0.45 -38.55
C PHE A 301 7.89 0.50 -38.92
N THR A 302 7.54 1.76 -39.18
CA THR A 302 8.47 2.89 -39.09
C THR A 302 8.82 3.18 -37.62
N VAL A 303 9.82 4.04 -37.37
CA VAL A 303 10.18 4.43 -36.00
C VAL A 303 9.01 5.11 -35.29
N GLU A 304 8.30 5.99 -35.99
CA GLU A 304 7.16 6.74 -35.48
C GLU A 304 6.00 5.81 -35.15
N GLU A 305 5.64 4.91 -36.06
CA GLU A 305 4.57 3.92 -35.85
C GLU A 305 4.92 2.95 -34.70
N ALA A 306 6.18 2.50 -34.61
CA ALA A 306 6.63 1.63 -33.54
C ALA A 306 6.54 2.30 -32.16
N VAL A 307 6.93 3.58 -32.07
CA VAL A 307 6.78 4.38 -30.84
C VAL A 307 5.31 4.54 -30.48
N GLN A 308 4.44 4.83 -31.45
CA GLN A 308 3.01 4.98 -31.24
C GLN A 308 2.37 3.66 -30.75
N GLU A 309 2.71 2.55 -31.39
CA GLU A 309 2.21 1.22 -31.01
C GLU A 309 2.71 0.82 -29.62
N ALA A 310 4.00 0.99 -29.33
CA ALA A 310 4.57 0.72 -28.02
C ALA A 310 3.93 1.61 -26.93
N SER A 311 3.54 2.85 -27.26
CA SER A 311 2.89 3.80 -26.34
C SER A 311 1.47 3.39 -25.94
N ARG A 312 0.83 2.46 -26.66
CA ARG A 312 -0.46 1.87 -26.26
C ARG A 312 -0.33 0.90 -25.07
N CYS A 313 0.90 0.49 -24.71
CA CYS A 313 1.17 -0.46 -23.64
C CYS A 313 0.70 0.08 -22.28
N LEU A 314 -0.10 -0.72 -21.56
CA LEU A 314 -0.62 -0.36 -20.24
C LEU A 314 0.44 -0.30 -19.14
N ASN A 315 1.69 -0.69 -19.43
CA ASN A 315 2.75 -0.87 -18.44
C ASN A 315 2.25 -1.66 -17.22
N CYS A 316 1.68 -2.85 -17.47
CA CYS A 316 0.93 -3.64 -16.50
C CYS A 316 1.63 -3.74 -15.13
N GLN A 317 0.92 -3.26 -14.10
CA GLN A 317 1.31 -3.21 -12.69
C GLN A 317 0.04 -3.25 -11.82
N CYS A 318 0.15 -3.79 -10.61
CA CYS A 318 -0.88 -3.72 -9.58
C CYS A 318 -0.54 -2.59 -8.59
N LEU A 319 -1.17 -1.43 -8.77
CA LEU A 319 -0.94 -0.24 -7.93
C LEU A 319 -2.22 0.25 -7.20
N GLU A 320 -3.28 -0.55 -7.12
CA GLU A 320 -4.59 -0.10 -6.60
C GLU A 320 -4.50 0.52 -5.20
N CYS A 321 -3.80 -0.14 -4.27
CA CYS A 321 -3.57 0.39 -2.92
C CYS A 321 -2.69 1.66 -2.90
N ILE A 322 -1.81 1.84 -3.88
CA ILE A 322 -0.97 3.05 -4.00
C ILE A 322 -1.81 4.22 -4.52
N LYS A 323 -2.58 3.98 -5.59
CA LYS A 323 -3.51 4.98 -6.17
C LYS A 323 -4.53 5.48 -5.15
N ALA A 324 -4.98 4.61 -4.25
CA ALA A 324 -5.97 4.94 -3.24
C ALA A 324 -5.40 5.57 -1.95
N CYS A 325 -4.09 5.43 -1.68
CA CYS A 325 -3.52 5.77 -0.37
C CYS A 325 -2.24 6.61 -0.47
N LYS A 326 -2.38 7.91 -0.17
CA LYS A 326 -1.27 8.87 -0.15
C LYS A 326 -0.13 8.50 0.80
N TYR A 327 -0.42 7.76 1.87
CA TYR A 327 0.61 7.18 2.76
C TYR A 327 1.51 6.20 2.00
N ILE A 328 0.93 5.20 1.33
CA ILE A 328 1.68 4.16 0.61
C ILE A 328 2.48 4.79 -0.55
N GLU A 329 1.86 5.73 -1.27
CA GLU A 329 2.50 6.50 -2.35
C GLU A 329 3.72 7.29 -1.86
N SER A 330 3.62 7.97 -0.71
CA SER A 330 4.68 8.86 -0.22
C SER A 330 5.98 8.16 0.17
N TYR A 331 5.96 6.84 0.37
CA TYR A 331 7.17 6.04 0.65
C TYR A 331 7.83 5.46 -0.62
N GLY A 332 7.28 5.70 -1.81
CA GLY A 332 7.96 5.46 -3.09
C GLY A 332 8.13 3.98 -3.50
N SER A 333 7.38 3.07 -2.89
CA SER A 333 7.43 1.63 -3.16
C SER A 333 6.04 0.97 -3.08
N TYR A 334 5.99 -0.34 -2.83
CA TYR A 334 4.75 -1.12 -2.78
C TYR A 334 4.69 -2.05 -1.56
N PRO A 335 3.48 -2.50 -1.15
CA PRO A 335 3.28 -3.23 0.09
C PRO A 335 4.22 -4.42 0.34
N LYS A 336 4.50 -5.28 -0.65
CA LYS A 336 5.41 -6.43 -0.47
C LYS A 336 6.80 -6.01 0.04
N LYS A 337 7.36 -4.90 -0.46
CA LYS A 337 8.62 -4.35 0.05
C LYS A 337 8.47 -3.79 1.45
N TYR A 338 7.36 -3.13 1.76
CA TYR A 338 7.10 -2.59 3.09
C TYR A 338 6.94 -3.71 4.14
N LEU A 339 6.33 -4.84 3.79
CA LEU A 339 6.25 -6.02 4.67
C LEU A 339 7.64 -6.48 5.11
N ARG A 340 8.57 -6.64 4.15
CA ARG A 340 9.98 -6.99 4.43
C ARG A 340 10.66 -5.94 5.32
N GLN A 341 10.43 -4.66 5.05
CA GLN A 341 10.99 -3.57 5.87
C GLN A 341 10.45 -3.60 7.31
N ILE A 342 9.15 -3.83 7.50
CA ILE A 342 8.52 -3.93 8.82
C ILE A 342 9.01 -5.17 9.57
N TYR A 343 9.08 -6.32 8.91
CA TYR A 343 9.64 -7.56 9.45
C TYR A 343 11.07 -7.37 9.96
N ASN A 344 11.93 -6.79 9.11
CA ASN A 344 13.31 -6.50 9.46
C ASN A 344 13.39 -5.51 10.63
N ASN A 345 12.56 -4.46 10.62
CA ASN A 345 12.48 -3.51 11.73
C ASN A 345 12.16 -4.21 13.06
N ASN A 346 11.21 -5.16 13.06
CA ASN A 346 10.79 -5.88 14.27
C ASN A 346 11.82 -6.89 14.79
N SER A 347 12.60 -7.46 13.88
CA SER A 347 13.61 -8.50 14.17
C SER A 347 14.95 -7.95 14.69
N ILE A 348 15.24 -6.65 14.52
CA ILE A 348 16.50 -6.05 15.00
C ILE A 348 16.58 -6.07 16.53
N VAL A 349 17.58 -6.78 17.06
CA VAL A 349 17.84 -6.88 18.51
C VAL A 349 18.66 -5.68 19.02
N MET A 350 19.65 -5.20 18.26
CA MET A 350 20.51 -4.03 18.60
C MET A 350 20.91 -3.24 17.34
N GLY A 351 20.15 -2.22 16.95
CA GLY A 351 20.43 -1.39 15.77
C GLY A 351 19.38 -0.30 15.50
N MET A 352 19.62 0.51 14.46
CA MET A 352 18.70 1.59 14.06
C MET A 352 17.44 1.04 13.40
N ARG A 353 16.28 1.51 13.87
CA ARG A 353 14.95 1.15 13.35
C ARG A 353 14.48 2.16 12.31
N HIS A 354 14.90 1.96 11.06
CA HIS A 354 14.63 2.89 9.95
C HIS A 354 13.15 2.97 9.54
N ALA A 355 12.34 1.95 9.85
CA ALA A 355 10.94 1.90 9.44
C ALA A 355 9.96 2.50 10.48
N ASN A 356 10.42 2.96 11.64
CA ASN A 356 9.54 3.47 12.71
C ASN A 356 8.61 4.59 12.25
N LYS A 357 9.16 5.60 11.53
CA LYS A 357 8.35 6.70 10.99
C LYS A 357 7.29 6.15 10.03
N MET A 358 7.63 5.18 9.17
CA MET A 358 6.69 4.55 8.23
C MET A 358 5.59 3.76 8.93
N ILE A 359 5.92 2.94 9.92
CA ILE A 359 4.95 2.15 10.70
C ILE A 359 3.96 3.07 11.43
N ASN A 360 4.48 4.13 12.06
CA ASN A 360 3.66 5.08 12.84
C ASN A 360 2.91 6.09 11.96
N SER A 361 3.25 6.18 10.67
CA SER A 361 2.56 7.05 9.71
C SER A 361 1.29 6.44 9.12
N CYS A 362 0.93 5.18 9.41
CA CYS A 362 -0.32 4.60 8.91
C CYS A 362 -1.53 5.04 9.76
N SER A 363 -2.64 5.42 9.14
CA SER A 363 -3.88 5.81 9.85
C SER A 363 -4.70 4.62 10.36
N LEU A 364 -4.30 3.38 10.03
CA LEU A 364 -5.04 2.16 10.37
C LEU A 364 -6.50 2.17 9.86
N CYS A 365 -6.73 2.71 8.66
CA CYS A 365 -8.08 2.94 8.14
C CYS A 365 -8.67 1.77 7.33
N GLY A 366 -7.89 0.71 7.08
CA GLY A 366 -8.32 -0.48 6.33
C GLY A 366 -8.49 -0.30 4.81
N LEU A 367 -8.34 0.91 4.25
CA LEU A 367 -8.60 1.15 2.81
C LEU A 367 -7.74 0.26 1.90
N CYS A 368 -6.48 0.00 2.27
CA CYS A 368 -5.60 -0.85 1.49
C CYS A 368 -6.10 -2.29 1.38
N ALA A 369 -6.82 -2.80 2.37
CA ALA A 369 -7.43 -4.12 2.30
C ALA A 369 -8.59 -4.13 1.30
N GLU A 370 -9.46 -3.11 1.37
CA GLU A 370 -10.64 -2.98 0.51
C GLU A 370 -10.30 -2.86 -0.97
N VAL A 371 -9.30 -2.05 -1.32
CA VAL A 371 -8.92 -1.84 -2.72
C VAL A 371 -7.94 -2.90 -3.23
N CYS A 372 -7.38 -3.73 -2.35
CA CYS A 372 -6.44 -4.77 -2.77
C CYS A 372 -7.24 -5.97 -3.32
N PRO A 373 -6.92 -6.44 -4.54
CA PRO A 373 -7.61 -7.60 -5.13
C PRO A 373 -7.42 -8.90 -4.35
N GLN A 374 -6.49 -8.94 -3.39
CA GLN A 374 -6.17 -10.09 -2.56
C GLN A 374 -6.33 -9.80 -1.06
N GLY A 375 -6.94 -8.65 -0.69
CA GLY A 375 -7.20 -8.29 0.71
C GLY A 375 -5.93 -8.16 1.57
N LEU A 376 -4.88 -7.50 1.06
CA LEU A 376 -3.69 -7.20 1.86
C LEU A 376 -3.92 -5.96 2.72
N ASP A 377 -4.01 -6.14 4.03
CA ASP A 377 -4.15 -5.06 5.00
C ASP A 377 -2.79 -4.63 5.58
N LEU A 378 -2.23 -3.54 5.05
CA LEU A 378 -1.01 -2.95 5.60
C LEU A 378 -1.26 -2.23 6.95
N GLY A 379 -2.49 -1.78 7.21
CA GLY A 379 -2.90 -1.19 8.48
C GLY A 379 -2.72 -2.17 9.64
N GLU A 380 -3.26 -3.38 9.50
CA GLU A 380 -3.11 -4.43 10.53
C GLU A 380 -1.64 -4.81 10.75
N VAL A 381 -0.84 -4.90 9.69
CA VAL A 381 0.61 -5.15 9.82
C VAL A 381 1.30 -4.02 10.58
N CYS A 382 0.97 -2.76 10.29
CA CYS A 382 1.48 -1.62 11.04
C CYS A 382 1.04 -1.66 12.51
N LYS A 383 -0.23 -1.99 12.80
CA LYS A 383 -0.76 -2.09 14.17
C LYS A 383 -0.05 -3.20 14.96
N ALA A 384 0.07 -4.40 14.40
CA ALA A 384 0.77 -5.53 15.01
C ALA A 384 2.24 -5.18 15.31
N SER A 385 2.89 -4.45 14.39
CA SER A 385 4.24 -3.92 14.59
C SER A 385 4.32 -2.94 15.76
N ARG A 386 3.35 -2.03 15.90
CA ARG A 386 3.28 -1.09 17.04
C ARG A 386 3.15 -1.83 18.37
N VAL A 387 2.22 -2.78 18.46
CA VAL A 387 2.03 -3.63 19.66
C VAL A 387 3.33 -4.35 20.03
N THR A 388 3.99 -4.95 19.05
CA THR A 388 5.27 -5.65 19.25
C THR A 388 6.36 -4.71 19.77
N MET A 389 6.46 -3.51 19.21
CA MET A 389 7.47 -2.52 19.63
C MET A 389 7.19 -1.96 21.03
N ILE A 390 5.93 -1.72 21.39
CA ILE A 390 5.53 -1.30 22.74
C ILE A 390 5.87 -2.39 23.76
N GLY A 391 5.44 -3.64 23.51
CA GLY A 391 5.67 -4.76 24.43
C GLY A 391 7.15 -5.06 24.68
N LYS A 392 8.04 -4.73 23.72
CA LYS A 392 9.50 -4.87 23.87
C LYS A 392 10.19 -3.63 24.44
N GLY A 393 9.46 -2.56 24.75
CA GLY A 393 10.03 -1.27 25.15
C GLY A 393 10.91 -0.63 24.07
N LYS A 394 10.61 -0.87 22.79
CA LYS A 394 11.38 -0.38 21.62
C LYS A 394 10.65 0.69 20.81
N MET A 395 9.37 0.95 21.10
CA MET A 395 8.65 2.06 20.48
C MET A 395 9.29 3.39 20.91
N PRO A 396 9.60 4.30 19.97
CA PRO A 396 10.04 5.64 20.35
C PRO A 396 8.97 6.32 21.20
N PRO A 397 9.30 6.82 22.41
CA PRO A 397 8.32 7.49 23.27
C PRO A 397 7.60 8.64 22.55
N SER A 398 8.28 9.30 21.60
CA SER A 398 7.74 10.40 20.81
C SER A 398 6.47 10.11 20.04
N ALA A 399 6.31 8.87 19.58
CA ALA A 399 5.41 8.59 18.46
C ALA A 399 3.95 8.88 18.82
N HIS A 400 3.57 8.58 20.06
CA HIS A 400 2.18 8.59 20.52
C HIS A 400 1.95 9.34 21.84
N ASP A 401 3.01 9.81 22.53
CA ASP A 401 2.93 10.37 23.90
C ASP A 401 1.87 11.47 24.08
N PHE A 402 1.83 12.43 23.16
CA PHE A 402 0.86 13.53 23.24
C PHE A 402 -0.60 13.04 23.14
N ALA A 403 -0.89 12.11 22.22
CA ALA A 403 -2.23 11.56 22.06
C ALA A 403 -2.66 10.73 23.28
N LEU A 404 -1.73 10.02 23.91
CA LEU A 404 -1.99 9.28 25.14
C LEU A 404 -2.23 10.21 26.33
N ARG A 405 -1.53 11.35 26.41
CA ARG A 405 -1.80 12.39 27.41
C ARG A 405 -3.16 13.05 27.20
N ASP A 406 -3.55 13.35 25.95
CA ASP A 406 -4.88 13.88 25.63
C ASP A 406 -6.00 12.90 26.02
N MET A 407 -5.77 11.60 25.78
CA MET A 407 -6.67 10.55 26.23
C MET A 407 -6.75 10.49 27.76
N ALA A 408 -5.61 10.56 28.45
CA ALA A 408 -5.58 10.57 29.91
C ALA A 408 -6.37 11.76 30.50
N PHE A 409 -6.21 12.97 29.94
CA PHE A 409 -7.03 14.12 30.31
C PHE A 409 -8.52 13.84 30.10
N SER A 410 -8.90 13.28 28.95
CA SER A 410 -10.30 12.95 28.64
C SER A 410 -10.93 11.96 29.62
N ASN A 411 -10.12 11.16 30.31
CA ASN A 411 -10.59 10.17 31.27
C ASN A 411 -10.38 10.60 32.72
N SER A 412 -9.85 11.82 32.94
CA SER A 412 -9.68 12.38 34.27
C SER A 412 -10.98 13.01 34.78
N ASP A 413 -11.01 13.33 36.07
CA ASP A 413 -12.12 14.03 36.72
C ASP A 413 -12.41 15.40 36.09
N LYS A 414 -11.51 15.96 35.28
CA LYS A 414 -11.74 17.21 34.56
C LYS A 414 -12.78 17.06 33.43
N PHE A 415 -12.98 15.87 32.87
CA PHE A 415 -13.96 15.65 31.77
C PHE A 415 -14.84 14.40 31.93
N ALA A 416 -14.30 13.31 32.47
CA ALA A 416 -15.06 12.06 32.58
C ALA A 416 -16.30 12.24 33.45
N LEU A 417 -17.44 11.73 33.00
CA LEU A 417 -18.73 11.83 33.69
C LEU A 417 -19.61 10.65 33.32
N ALA A 418 -20.36 10.13 34.27
CA ALA A 418 -21.46 9.20 34.02
C ALA A 418 -22.62 9.53 34.97
N ARG A 419 -23.79 9.81 34.41
CA ARG A 419 -25.00 10.19 35.16
C ARG A 419 -26.27 9.69 34.46
N HIS A 420 -27.28 9.34 35.25
CA HIS A 420 -28.63 9.19 34.74
C HIS A 420 -29.21 10.54 34.32
N GLN A 421 -30.22 10.52 33.46
CA GLN A 421 -31.02 11.70 33.15
C GLN A 421 -31.53 12.35 34.46
N PRO A 422 -31.54 13.70 34.57
CA PRO A 422 -32.15 14.37 35.71
C PRO A 422 -33.59 13.88 35.95
N GLY A 423 -33.91 13.57 37.22
CA GLY A 423 -35.20 13.00 37.61
C GLY A 423 -35.39 11.50 37.35
N CYS A 424 -34.40 10.81 36.77
CA CYS A 424 -34.41 9.36 36.56
C CYS A 424 -33.39 8.65 37.45
N ASN A 425 -33.73 7.47 37.96
CA ASN A 425 -32.84 6.60 38.74
C ASN A 425 -32.33 5.39 37.94
N SER A 426 -32.72 5.30 36.67
CA SER A 426 -32.32 4.26 35.72
C SER A 426 -32.24 4.87 34.32
N SER A 427 -31.51 4.21 33.44
CA SER A 427 -31.37 4.64 32.04
C SER A 427 -31.67 3.46 31.12
N SER A 428 -32.56 3.67 30.15
CA SER A 428 -32.75 2.71 29.04
C SER A 428 -31.70 2.94 27.95
N TYR A 429 -31.25 4.19 27.82
CA TYR A 429 -30.22 4.62 26.87
C TYR A 429 -29.11 5.37 27.59
N VAL A 430 -27.90 5.35 27.04
CA VAL A 430 -26.81 6.25 27.45
C VAL A 430 -26.20 6.91 26.22
N PHE A 431 -26.14 8.24 26.22
CA PHE A 431 -25.48 8.98 25.16
C PHE A 431 -23.97 9.09 25.43
N PHE A 432 -23.17 8.61 24.49
CA PHE A 432 -21.72 8.72 24.47
C PHE A 432 -21.29 9.56 23.25
N PRO A 433 -21.13 10.89 23.39
CA PRO A 433 -20.80 11.77 22.27
C PRO A 433 -19.40 11.53 21.70
N GLY A 434 -18.48 11.05 22.54
CA GLY A 434 -17.07 10.89 22.24
C GLY A 434 -16.25 12.16 22.49
N CYS A 435 -15.02 11.97 22.99
CA CYS A 435 -14.16 13.07 23.45
C CYS A 435 -13.85 14.14 22.39
N GLN A 436 -13.78 13.77 21.10
CA GLN A 436 -13.40 14.70 20.04
C GLN A 436 -14.54 15.63 19.63
N LEU A 437 -15.79 15.17 19.68
CA LEU A 437 -16.96 16.04 19.44
C LEU A 437 -17.09 17.05 20.58
N SER A 438 -16.97 16.58 21.83
CA SER A 438 -16.95 17.44 23.02
C SER A 438 -15.82 18.48 23.01
N ALA A 439 -14.71 18.18 22.34
CA ALA A 439 -13.56 19.08 22.23
C ALA A 439 -13.72 20.12 21.11
N SER A 440 -14.28 19.73 19.96
CA SER A 440 -14.44 20.60 18.78
C SER A 440 -15.69 21.48 18.86
N SER A 441 -16.81 20.89 19.30
CA SER A 441 -18.13 21.54 19.36
C SER A 441 -18.93 21.04 20.57
N PRO A 442 -18.58 21.49 21.79
CA PRO A 442 -19.31 21.13 23.01
C PRO A 442 -20.80 21.49 22.94
N GLU A 443 -21.17 22.58 22.26
CA GLU A 443 -22.54 23.04 22.04
C GLU A 443 -23.43 21.96 21.40
N HIS A 444 -22.89 21.20 20.45
CA HIS A 444 -23.61 20.13 19.77
C HIS A 444 -23.89 18.94 20.68
N VAL A 445 -23.04 18.70 21.67
CA VAL A 445 -23.28 17.65 22.68
C VAL A 445 -24.48 18.02 23.54
N GLU A 446 -24.58 19.29 23.95
CA GLU A 446 -25.72 19.80 24.72
C GLU A 446 -27.03 19.68 23.94
N ASN A 447 -27.02 20.15 22.68
CA ASN A 447 -28.19 20.14 21.80
C ASN A 447 -28.68 18.72 21.50
N VAL A 448 -27.77 17.80 21.18
CA VAL A 448 -28.11 16.40 20.94
C VAL A 448 -28.63 15.75 22.21
N TYR A 449 -27.98 15.96 23.36
CA TYR A 449 -28.44 15.33 24.60
C TYR A 449 -29.85 15.80 24.99
N LYS A 450 -30.13 17.11 24.83
CA LYS A 450 -31.47 17.66 24.99
C LYS A 450 -32.49 17.00 24.07
N LEU A 451 -32.19 16.91 22.77
CA LEU A 451 -33.08 16.26 21.79
C LEU A 451 -33.36 14.80 22.15
N LEU A 452 -32.33 14.04 22.57
CA LEU A 452 -32.49 12.64 22.95
C LEU A 452 -33.36 12.49 24.21
N MET A 453 -33.18 13.34 25.22
CA MET A 453 -34.02 13.35 26.42
C MET A 453 -35.49 13.67 26.11
N GLU A 454 -35.76 14.51 25.11
CA GLU A 454 -37.12 14.86 24.68
C GLU A 454 -37.79 13.77 23.84
N LYS A 455 -37.02 13.09 22.96
CA LYS A 455 -37.57 12.15 21.97
C LYS A 455 -37.56 10.69 22.42
N LEU A 456 -36.72 10.31 23.38
CA LEU A 456 -36.63 8.92 23.85
C LEU A 456 -37.29 8.74 25.23
N THR A 457 -37.94 7.60 25.42
CA THR A 457 -38.59 7.23 26.69
C THR A 457 -37.70 6.31 27.51
N GLY A 458 -37.95 6.22 28.83
CA GLY A 458 -37.19 5.31 29.71
C GLY A 458 -35.84 5.85 30.21
N GLY A 459 -35.57 7.14 30.02
CA GLY A 459 -34.40 7.84 30.55
C GLY A 459 -33.14 7.67 29.69
N VAL A 460 -32.50 8.79 29.36
CA VAL A 460 -31.25 8.87 28.60
C VAL A 460 -30.13 9.33 29.52
N GLY A 461 -29.28 8.42 29.98
CA GLY A 461 -28.06 8.78 30.71
C GLY A 461 -27.05 9.48 29.81
N LEU A 462 -26.06 10.14 30.42
CA LEU A 462 -24.93 10.74 29.74
C LEU A 462 -23.62 10.12 30.23
N MET A 463 -22.74 9.75 29.30
CA MET A 463 -21.39 9.30 29.61
C MET A 463 -20.36 10.04 28.77
N LEU A 464 -19.48 10.81 29.42
CA LEU A 464 -18.37 11.57 28.84
C LEU A 464 -17.05 10.86 29.14
N GLY A 465 -16.19 10.76 28.13
CA GLY A 465 -14.87 10.14 28.24
C GLY A 465 -14.28 9.81 26.87
N CYS A 466 -13.16 9.08 26.87
CA CYS A 466 -12.56 8.53 25.66
C CYS A 466 -12.80 7.01 25.56
N CYS A 467 -13.15 6.52 24.36
CA CYS A 467 -13.30 5.09 24.07
C CYS A 467 -11.98 4.29 24.10
N GLY A 468 -10.84 4.95 24.31
CA GLY A 468 -9.52 4.29 24.37
C GLY A 468 -8.83 4.10 23.02
N ALA A 469 -9.43 4.53 21.91
CA ALA A 469 -8.86 4.36 20.57
C ALA A 469 -7.39 4.83 20.44
N PRO A 470 -6.93 5.94 21.04
CA PRO A 470 -5.51 6.32 21.02
C PRO A 470 -4.57 5.26 21.61
N ALA A 471 -4.96 4.59 22.70
CA ALA A 471 -4.15 3.52 23.28
C ALA A 471 -4.08 2.29 22.36
N ASP A 472 -5.21 1.88 21.78
CA ASP A 472 -5.24 0.77 20.82
C ASP A 472 -4.38 1.07 19.58
N TRP A 473 -4.55 2.24 18.97
CA TRP A 473 -3.79 2.68 17.80
C TRP A 473 -2.28 2.79 18.07
N ALA A 474 -1.90 3.15 19.31
CA ALA A 474 -0.51 3.23 19.74
C ALA A 474 0.12 1.85 19.98
N GLY A 475 -0.69 0.80 20.13
CA GLY A 475 -0.26 -0.53 20.54
C GLY A 475 -0.16 -0.72 22.07
N GLU A 476 -0.67 0.21 22.86
CA GLU A 476 -0.65 0.23 24.33
C GLU A 476 -1.79 -0.62 24.91
N GLN A 477 -1.69 -1.94 24.72
CA GLN A 477 -2.77 -2.89 25.03
C GLN A 477 -3.20 -2.89 26.51
N ASP A 478 -2.28 -2.70 27.44
CA ASP A 478 -2.61 -2.63 28.87
C ASP A 478 -3.35 -1.35 29.24
N LEU A 479 -2.97 -0.22 28.64
CA LEU A 479 -3.66 1.05 28.84
C LEU A 479 -5.06 1.01 28.22
N PHE A 480 -5.19 0.42 27.03
CA PHE A 480 -6.47 0.20 26.37
C PHE A 480 -7.40 -0.67 27.23
N ARG A 481 -6.91 -1.80 27.74
CA ARG A 481 -7.68 -2.70 28.62
C ARG A 481 -8.18 -1.97 29.87
N ARG A 482 -7.32 -1.25 30.59
CA ARG A 482 -7.72 -0.50 31.80
C ARG A 482 -8.77 0.56 31.51
N ASN A 483 -8.64 1.29 30.40
CA ASN A 483 -9.66 2.25 29.97
C ASN A 483 -11.03 1.60 29.81
N TRP A 484 -11.03 0.42 29.21
CA TRP A 484 -12.25 -0.35 28.97
C TRP A 484 -12.89 -0.92 30.23
N GLU A 485 -12.08 -1.35 31.20
CA GLU A 485 -12.58 -1.79 32.51
C GLU A 485 -13.35 -0.66 33.22
N VAL A 486 -12.82 0.58 33.15
CA VAL A 486 -13.50 1.76 33.71
C VAL A 486 -14.80 2.07 32.97
N LEU A 487 -14.78 2.10 31.63
CA LEU A 487 -16.00 2.36 30.85
C LEU A 487 -17.07 1.29 31.06
N ALA A 488 -16.68 0.03 31.15
CA ALA A 488 -17.60 -1.06 31.45
C ALA A 488 -18.21 -0.88 32.84
N ALA A 489 -17.41 -0.58 33.87
CA ALA A 489 -17.92 -0.35 35.23
C ALA A 489 -18.94 0.79 35.30
N GLU A 490 -18.70 1.92 34.60
CA GLU A 490 -19.66 3.02 34.54
C GLU A 490 -20.93 2.66 33.77
N TRP A 491 -20.82 1.91 32.67
CA TRP A 491 -21.97 1.40 31.92
C TRP A 491 -22.81 0.43 32.76
N GLU A 492 -22.18 -0.46 33.52
CA GLU A 492 -22.84 -1.37 34.45
C GLU A 492 -23.53 -0.60 35.58
N ARG A 493 -22.88 0.43 36.12
CA ARG A 493 -23.45 1.32 37.15
C ARG A 493 -24.71 2.05 36.65
N LEU A 494 -24.78 2.37 35.36
CA LEU A 494 -25.97 2.96 34.74
C LEU A 494 -27.08 1.94 34.41
N GLY A 495 -26.90 0.65 34.73
CA GLY A 495 -27.89 -0.39 34.51
C GLY A 495 -27.82 -1.06 33.14
N LYS A 496 -26.65 -1.05 32.50
CA LYS A 496 -26.42 -1.62 31.16
C LYS A 496 -27.34 -1.08 30.04
N PRO A 497 -27.55 0.25 29.95
CA PRO A 497 -28.40 0.86 28.91
C PRO A 497 -27.89 0.59 27.49
N GLN A 498 -28.76 0.75 26.48
CA GLN A 498 -28.31 0.79 25.09
C GLN A 498 -27.43 2.03 24.85
N ILE A 499 -26.25 1.86 24.24
CA ILE A 499 -25.29 2.96 24.04
C ILE A 499 -25.58 3.66 22.72
N ILE A 500 -25.79 4.97 22.77
CA ILE A 500 -25.95 5.84 21.60
C ILE A 500 -24.62 6.55 21.34
N THR A 501 -23.99 6.31 20.19
CA THR A 501 -22.68 6.91 19.86
C THR A 501 -22.81 7.96 18.75
N ALA A 502 -22.30 9.17 18.98
CA ALA A 502 -22.16 10.18 17.90
C ALA A 502 -20.85 10.02 17.12
N CYS A 503 -19.77 9.63 17.81
CA CYS A 503 -18.45 9.47 17.21
C CYS A 503 -18.31 8.11 16.52
N SER A 504 -18.02 8.13 15.20
CA SER A 504 -17.77 6.94 14.37
C SER A 504 -16.70 6.01 14.95
N THR A 505 -15.63 6.56 15.52
CA THR A 505 -14.58 5.75 16.17
C THR A 505 -15.08 5.09 17.46
N CYS A 506 -15.91 5.78 18.26
CA CYS A 506 -16.47 5.20 19.48
C CYS A 506 -17.42 4.06 19.12
N HIS A 507 -18.24 4.23 18.07
CA HIS A 507 -19.10 3.18 17.53
C HIS A 507 -18.28 1.91 17.21
N SER A 508 -17.27 2.05 16.33
CA SER A 508 -16.40 0.94 15.92
C SER A 508 -15.70 0.25 17.11
N MET A 509 -15.18 1.02 18.07
CA MET A 509 -14.55 0.45 19.26
C MET A 509 -15.57 -0.33 20.10
N PHE A 510 -16.77 0.21 20.28
CA PHE A 510 -17.80 -0.37 21.13
C PHE A 510 -18.44 -1.64 20.57
N GLN A 511 -18.56 -1.77 19.24
CA GLN A 511 -19.13 -2.97 18.60
C GLN A 511 -18.42 -4.27 19.01
N THR A 512 -17.13 -4.18 19.34
CA THR A 512 -16.33 -5.38 19.68
C THR A 512 -16.70 -6.00 21.03
N LYS A 513 -17.35 -5.25 21.94
CA LYS A 513 -17.56 -5.69 23.33
C LYS A 513 -18.90 -5.34 23.95
N PHE A 514 -19.58 -4.29 23.49
CA PHE A 514 -20.91 -3.94 23.99
C PHE A 514 -21.98 -4.49 23.04
N PRO A 515 -22.92 -5.31 23.53
CA PRO A 515 -23.87 -6.02 22.67
C PRO A 515 -24.95 -5.11 22.07
N ASN A 516 -25.29 -4.00 22.72
CA ASN A 516 -26.42 -3.14 22.39
C ASN A 516 -25.94 -1.70 22.17
N ILE A 517 -25.47 -1.40 20.97
CA ILE A 517 -25.11 -0.05 20.56
C ILE A 517 -25.91 0.40 19.35
N VAL A 518 -26.08 1.71 19.19
CA VAL A 518 -26.73 2.32 18.02
C VAL A 518 -26.03 3.62 17.68
N SER A 519 -25.91 3.92 16.39
CA SER A 519 -25.38 5.22 15.96
C SER A 519 -26.41 6.32 16.18
N LEU A 520 -25.94 7.49 16.60
CA LEU A 520 -26.80 8.69 16.66
C LEU A 520 -27.49 8.96 15.33
N TRP A 521 -26.77 8.74 14.22
CA TRP A 521 -27.26 9.02 12.88
C TRP A 521 -28.45 8.15 12.51
N GLU A 522 -28.43 6.87 12.88
CA GLU A 522 -29.53 5.94 12.63
C GLU A 522 -30.80 6.38 13.38
N LEU A 523 -30.66 6.78 14.63
CA LEU A 523 -31.79 7.32 15.41
C LEU A 523 -32.34 8.62 14.81
N MET A 524 -31.45 9.58 14.53
CA MET A 524 -31.84 10.88 13.99
C MET A 524 -32.45 10.79 12.59
N ALA A 525 -32.07 9.77 11.80
CA ALA A 525 -32.65 9.54 10.49
C ALA A 525 -34.15 9.19 10.54
N ASP A 526 -34.65 8.68 11.67
CA ASP A 526 -36.06 8.37 11.89
C ASP A 526 -36.79 9.41 12.74
N MET A 527 -36.07 10.27 13.45
CA MET A 527 -36.64 11.37 14.23
C MET A 527 -37.06 12.56 13.34
N GLU A 528 -38.01 13.34 13.84
CA GLU A 528 -38.23 14.72 13.40
C GLU A 528 -37.08 15.60 13.90
N LEU A 529 -36.46 16.35 12.99
CA LEU A 529 -35.33 17.21 13.32
C LEU A 529 -35.80 18.65 13.56
N PRO A 530 -35.13 19.41 14.44
CA PRO A 530 -35.45 20.83 14.63
C PRO A 530 -35.32 21.63 13.33
N GLY A 531 -36.17 22.64 13.15
CA GLY A 531 -36.03 23.64 12.08
C GLY A 531 -36.41 23.20 10.66
N GLN A 532 -37.11 22.07 10.48
CA GLN A 532 -37.45 21.53 9.15
C GLN A 532 -38.51 22.33 8.36
N GLU A 533 -39.42 23.03 9.04
CA GLU A 533 -40.64 23.59 8.43
C GLU A 533 -40.36 24.80 7.51
N ASP A 534 -39.30 25.58 7.79
CA ASP A 534 -38.95 26.82 7.06
C ASP A 534 -37.71 26.71 6.16
N MET A 535 -37.14 25.51 5.98
CA MET A 535 -35.91 25.36 5.18
C MET A 535 -36.17 25.51 3.67
N LEU A 536 -35.51 26.49 3.04
CA LEU A 536 -35.26 26.53 1.60
C LEU A 536 -34.43 25.30 1.18
N SER A 537 -34.41 24.96 -0.12
CA SER A 537 -33.54 23.88 -0.61
C SER A 537 -32.11 24.12 -0.15
N GLY A 538 -31.53 23.12 0.52
CA GLY A 538 -30.10 23.08 0.77
C GLY A 538 -29.34 23.09 -0.56
N GLY A 539 -28.13 23.63 -0.53
CA GLY A 539 -27.23 23.59 -1.68
C GLY A 539 -26.77 22.17 -2.01
N ARG A 540 -25.79 22.06 -2.91
CA ARG A 540 -25.13 20.79 -3.22
C ARG A 540 -23.92 20.58 -2.31
N VAL A 541 -23.80 19.39 -1.71
CA VAL A 541 -22.73 19.04 -0.77
C VAL A 541 -22.14 17.68 -1.06
N ALA A 542 -20.85 17.49 -0.77
CA ALA A 542 -20.18 16.21 -0.85
C ALA A 542 -20.07 15.54 0.53
N VAL A 543 -20.45 14.27 0.62
CA VAL A 543 -20.45 13.54 1.91
C VAL A 543 -19.10 12.90 2.17
N GLN A 544 -18.49 13.24 3.30
CA GLN A 544 -17.35 12.54 3.84
C GLN A 544 -17.79 11.40 4.76
N ASP A 545 -17.68 10.17 4.28
CA ASP A 545 -17.82 8.99 5.14
C ASP A 545 -16.60 8.81 6.06
N ALA A 546 -16.85 8.46 7.33
CA ALA A 546 -15.79 8.20 8.28
C ALA A 546 -15.17 6.82 8.04
N CYS A 547 -13.84 6.74 7.98
CA CYS A 547 -13.16 5.48 7.72
C CYS A 547 -13.39 4.39 8.79
N THR A 548 -13.81 4.75 9.99
CA THR A 548 -14.14 3.80 11.07
C THR A 548 -15.54 3.21 10.95
N THR A 549 -16.40 3.75 10.09
CA THR A 549 -17.73 3.20 9.76
C THR A 549 -17.76 2.59 8.36
N ARG A 550 -16.59 2.29 7.78
CA ARG A 550 -16.43 1.76 6.41
C ARG A 550 -17.39 0.60 6.07
N HIS A 551 -17.62 -0.28 7.03
CA HIS A 551 -18.46 -1.47 6.87
C HIS A 551 -19.85 -1.31 7.49
N GLU A 552 -20.31 -0.08 7.73
CA GLU A 552 -21.59 0.26 8.34
C GLU A 552 -22.54 0.92 7.33
N PRO A 553 -23.13 0.15 6.40
CA PRO A 553 -24.02 0.72 5.38
C PRO A 553 -25.26 1.39 5.98
N SER A 554 -25.73 0.94 7.15
CA SER A 554 -26.87 1.57 7.84
C SER A 554 -26.55 3.02 8.24
N ILE A 555 -25.37 3.28 8.80
CA ILE A 555 -24.90 4.62 9.15
C ILE A 555 -24.73 5.48 7.90
N HIS A 556 -24.10 4.92 6.85
CA HIS A 556 -23.93 5.63 5.57
C HIS A 556 -25.28 6.09 5.00
N ASN A 557 -26.28 5.22 5.02
CA ASN A 557 -27.62 5.51 4.52
C ASN A 557 -28.36 6.49 5.44
N ALA A 558 -28.21 6.37 6.76
CA ALA A 558 -28.82 7.26 7.74
C ALA A 558 -28.34 8.71 7.57
N VAL A 559 -27.04 8.93 7.40
CA VAL A 559 -26.47 10.27 7.12
C VAL A 559 -27.08 10.88 5.86
N ARG A 560 -27.22 10.10 4.80
CA ARG A 560 -27.80 10.57 3.53
C ARG A 560 -29.30 10.85 3.67
N LYS A 561 -30.03 10.02 4.42
CA LYS A 561 -31.44 10.25 4.76
C LYS A 561 -31.63 11.54 5.56
N ILE A 562 -30.73 11.85 6.49
CA ILE A 562 -30.73 13.12 7.22
C ILE A 562 -30.51 14.29 6.25
N LEU A 563 -29.51 14.22 5.38
CA LEU A 563 -29.24 15.28 4.39
C LEU A 563 -30.41 15.51 3.43
N GLN A 564 -31.07 14.44 2.99
CA GLN A 564 -32.29 14.53 2.17
C GLN A 564 -33.45 15.19 2.94
N LYS A 565 -33.63 14.86 4.23
CA LYS A 565 -34.61 15.54 5.09
C LYS A 565 -34.31 17.04 5.24
N LEU A 566 -33.04 17.41 5.25
CA LEU A 566 -32.56 18.80 5.25
C LEU A 566 -32.54 19.43 3.85
N LYS A 567 -33.09 18.75 2.83
CA LYS A 567 -33.23 19.22 1.44
C LYS A 567 -31.91 19.54 0.73
N TYR A 568 -30.80 18.86 1.07
CA TYR A 568 -29.52 18.99 0.37
C TYR A 568 -29.40 18.01 -0.81
N ASP A 569 -28.80 18.45 -1.91
CA ASP A 569 -28.36 17.58 -2.99
C ASP A 569 -26.98 16.95 -2.66
N ILE A 570 -26.84 15.65 -2.90
CA ILE A 570 -25.69 14.86 -2.44
C ILE A 570 -24.80 14.49 -3.61
N GLU A 571 -23.56 14.96 -3.56
CA GLU A 571 -22.46 14.46 -4.39
C GLU A 571 -21.70 13.36 -3.64
N GLU A 572 -21.56 12.19 -4.28
CA GLU A 572 -20.70 11.12 -3.76
C GLU A 572 -19.26 11.39 -4.20
N LEU A 573 -18.34 11.43 -3.23
CA LEU A 573 -16.90 11.51 -3.52
C LEU A 573 -16.44 10.25 -4.26
N PRO A 574 -15.42 10.33 -5.14
CA PRO A 574 -14.87 9.17 -5.85
C PRO A 574 -14.49 8.00 -4.94
N TYR A 575 -14.05 8.33 -3.71
CA TYR A 575 -13.83 7.39 -2.63
C TYR A 575 -14.83 7.68 -1.50
N SER A 576 -16.01 7.05 -1.55
CA SER A 576 -17.04 7.11 -0.50
C SER A 576 -17.33 5.73 0.09
N ARG A 577 -18.16 5.69 1.15
CA ARG A 577 -18.63 4.46 1.80
C ARG A 577 -17.48 3.49 2.14
N GLU A 578 -17.57 2.24 1.68
CA GLU A 578 -16.57 1.21 1.91
C GLU A 578 -15.19 1.55 1.33
N ARG A 579 -15.11 2.48 0.37
CA ARG A 579 -13.84 2.95 -0.21
C ARG A 579 -13.36 4.28 0.36
N THR A 580 -14.02 4.85 1.37
CA THR A 580 -13.65 6.17 1.91
C THR A 580 -12.18 6.28 2.33
N LYS A 581 -11.54 7.40 2.00
CA LYS A 581 -10.17 7.73 2.44
C LYS A 581 -10.14 8.32 3.85
N CYS A 582 -9.01 8.20 4.53
CA CYS A 582 -8.83 8.78 5.86
C CYS A 582 -8.46 10.27 5.80
N CYS A 583 -8.79 11.04 6.85
CA CYS A 583 -8.36 12.44 7.02
C CYS A 583 -6.96 12.60 7.67
N GLY A 584 -6.24 11.50 7.85
CA GLY A 584 -4.89 11.49 8.46
C GLY A 584 -4.85 11.69 9.98
N TYR A 585 -6.00 11.63 10.68
CA TYR A 585 -6.06 11.75 12.14
C TYR A 585 -5.99 10.40 12.86
N GLY A 586 -6.79 9.42 12.41
CA GLY A 586 -6.82 8.07 12.96
C GLY A 586 -5.44 7.40 12.92
N GLY A 587 -5.23 6.37 13.74
CA GLY A 587 -3.93 5.70 13.82
C GLY A 587 -2.80 6.61 14.35
N LEU A 588 -3.13 7.81 14.84
CA LEU A 588 -2.20 8.81 15.38
C LEU A 588 -1.19 9.38 14.37
N MET A 589 -1.49 9.28 13.07
CA MET A 589 -0.59 9.74 12.00
C MET A 589 -0.24 11.22 12.15
N SER A 590 -1.20 12.10 12.49
CA SER A 590 -0.93 13.53 12.67
C SER A 590 0.10 13.83 13.76
N PHE A 591 0.23 12.96 14.76
CA PHE A 591 1.21 13.10 15.84
C PHE A 591 2.57 12.48 15.47
N ALA A 592 2.57 11.39 14.69
CA ALA A 592 3.78 10.69 14.28
C ALA A 592 4.45 11.29 13.03
N ASN A 593 3.68 11.84 12.10
CA ASN A 593 4.15 12.37 10.82
C ASN A 593 3.18 13.44 10.26
N ARG A 594 3.30 14.65 10.82
CA ARG A 594 2.44 15.79 10.51
C ARG A 594 2.46 16.18 9.02
N GLU A 595 3.64 16.23 8.39
CA GLU A 595 3.78 16.57 6.98
C GLU A 595 2.95 15.66 6.08
N LEU A 596 3.01 14.34 6.33
CA LEU A 596 2.22 13.38 5.58
C LEU A 596 0.72 13.49 5.89
N ALA A 597 0.35 13.74 7.15
CA ALA A 597 -1.05 13.97 7.51
C ALA A 597 -1.63 15.21 6.81
N GLN A 598 -0.82 16.23 6.53
CA GLN A 598 -1.24 17.38 5.73
C GLN A 598 -1.44 17.01 4.26
N LYS A 599 -0.51 16.27 3.64
CA LYS A 599 -0.64 15.77 2.26
C LYS A 599 -1.89 14.90 2.06
N ILE A 600 -2.26 14.12 3.07
CA ILE A 600 -3.48 13.30 3.04
C ILE A 600 -4.75 14.16 3.07
N VAL A 601 -4.76 15.23 3.86
CA VAL A 601 -5.90 16.16 3.83
C VAL A 601 -5.98 16.86 2.49
N GLU A 602 -4.85 17.32 1.94
CA GLU A 602 -4.78 17.97 0.63
C GLU A 602 -5.27 17.04 -0.50
N ASP A 603 -4.85 15.77 -0.49
CA ASP A 603 -5.36 14.74 -1.40
C ASP A 603 -6.87 14.52 -1.24
N ARG A 604 -7.38 14.63 -0.02
CA ARG A 604 -8.79 14.37 0.25
C ARG A 604 -9.70 15.52 -0.15
N ILE A 605 -9.32 16.76 0.14
CA ILE A 605 -10.16 17.93 -0.15
C ILE A 605 -10.16 18.32 -1.64
N SER A 606 -9.23 17.79 -2.43
CA SER A 606 -9.14 18.03 -3.88
C SER A 606 -10.05 17.12 -4.72
N GLU A 607 -10.73 16.15 -4.10
CA GLU A 607 -11.59 15.20 -4.81
C GLU A 607 -12.91 15.81 -5.30
N SER A 608 -13.29 16.98 -4.80
CA SER A 608 -14.46 17.71 -5.23
C SER A 608 -14.37 19.17 -4.81
N ASP A 609 -14.88 20.06 -5.66
CA ASP A 609 -14.90 21.51 -5.40
C ASP A 609 -16.06 21.94 -4.49
N VAL A 610 -17.13 21.14 -4.38
CA VAL A 610 -18.30 21.49 -3.53
C VAL A 610 -17.99 21.41 -2.03
N ASP A 611 -18.78 22.10 -1.21
CA ASP A 611 -18.62 22.09 0.25
C ASP A 611 -18.85 20.68 0.83
N TYR A 612 -18.12 20.34 1.90
CA TYR A 612 -18.15 18.99 2.48
C TYR A 612 -19.08 18.92 3.69
N VAL A 613 -19.70 17.75 3.89
CA VAL A 613 -20.36 17.39 5.15
C VAL A 613 -19.70 16.15 5.72
N ALA A 614 -19.21 16.24 6.96
CA ALA A 614 -18.65 15.12 7.71
C ALA A 614 -19.49 14.84 8.96
N TYR A 615 -19.62 13.57 9.34
CA TYR A 615 -20.25 13.17 10.60
C TYR A 615 -19.21 12.65 11.63
N CYS A 616 -17.93 12.86 11.32
CA CYS A 616 -16.82 12.69 12.25
C CYS A 616 -16.20 14.07 12.51
N ALA A 617 -16.21 14.51 13.77
CA ALA A 617 -15.65 15.79 14.19
C ALA A 617 -14.21 16.00 13.71
N MET A 618 -13.39 14.94 13.72
CA MET A 618 -12.01 15.02 13.25
C MET A 618 -11.88 15.15 11.73
N CYS A 619 -12.78 14.55 10.95
CA CYS A 619 -12.79 14.79 9.51
C CYS A 619 -13.11 16.25 9.20
N ARG A 620 -14.15 16.82 9.85
CA ARG A 620 -14.50 18.24 9.74
C ARG A 620 -13.31 19.13 10.09
N ASP A 621 -12.73 18.96 11.27
CA ASP A 621 -11.66 19.83 11.77
C ASP A 621 -10.42 19.76 10.86
N ARG A 622 -10.06 18.56 10.40
CA ARG A 622 -8.89 18.36 9.53
C ARG A 622 -9.08 19.07 8.19
N PHE A 623 -10.26 18.98 7.57
CA PHE A 623 -10.52 19.61 6.28
C PHE A 623 -10.61 21.13 6.40
N ALA A 624 -11.31 21.63 7.42
CA ALA A 624 -11.39 23.06 7.73
C ALA A 624 -9.99 23.66 8.01
N SER A 625 -9.07 22.92 8.66
CA SER A 625 -7.69 23.38 8.88
C SER A 625 -6.86 23.62 7.61
N LYS A 626 -7.36 23.17 6.45
CA LYS A 626 -6.76 23.42 5.13
C LYS A 626 -7.66 24.29 4.24
N GLY A 627 -8.63 25.00 4.84
CA GLY A 627 -9.48 25.95 4.14
C GLY A 627 -10.65 25.34 3.38
N LYS A 628 -10.86 24.03 3.44
CA LYS A 628 -12.04 23.40 2.83
C LYS A 628 -13.26 23.69 3.69
N ARG A 629 -14.23 24.44 3.13
CA ARG A 629 -15.54 24.64 3.73
C ARG A 629 -16.19 23.29 4.03
N THR A 630 -16.37 23.02 5.32
CA THR A 630 -16.80 21.71 5.80
C THR A 630 -17.69 21.86 7.03
N TRP A 631 -18.93 21.39 6.91
CA TRP A 631 -19.83 21.24 8.05
C TRP A 631 -19.60 19.90 8.75
N HIS A 632 -19.76 19.91 10.07
CA HIS A 632 -20.20 18.72 10.76
C HIS A 632 -21.71 18.53 10.48
N LEU A 633 -22.21 17.30 10.37
CA LEU A 633 -23.64 17.06 10.11
C LEU A 633 -24.55 17.75 11.14
N LEU A 634 -24.10 17.89 12.38
CA LEU A 634 -24.82 18.60 13.44
C LEU A 634 -24.85 20.12 13.24
N ASP A 635 -23.86 20.70 12.54
CA ASP A 635 -23.90 22.13 12.20
C ASP A 635 -25.14 22.43 11.35
N LEU A 636 -25.47 21.56 10.39
CA LEU A 636 -26.65 21.72 9.52
C LEU A 636 -27.99 21.56 10.26
N ILE A 637 -27.98 21.05 11.49
CA ILE A 637 -29.20 20.76 12.27
C ILE A 637 -29.40 21.80 13.36
N PHE A 638 -28.30 22.28 13.98
CA PHE A 638 -28.36 23.07 15.20
C PHE A 638 -27.70 24.44 15.12
N SER A 639 -26.93 24.75 14.07
CA SER A 639 -26.25 26.05 13.98
C SER A 639 -27.16 27.10 13.37
N ASP A 640 -27.21 28.28 13.99
CA ASP A 640 -27.95 29.43 13.49
C ASP A 640 -27.25 30.12 12.30
N ASP A 641 -25.91 30.07 12.27
CA ASP A 641 -25.08 30.63 11.19
C ASP A 641 -24.31 29.52 10.45
N LEU A 642 -24.91 29.04 9.37
CA LEU A 642 -24.32 27.97 8.55
C LEU A 642 -23.07 28.44 7.80
N GLU A 643 -22.97 29.71 7.41
CA GLU A 643 -21.82 30.23 6.69
C GLU A 643 -20.58 30.25 7.59
N GLN A 644 -20.74 30.74 8.82
CA GLN A 644 -19.67 30.71 9.81
C GLN A 644 -19.32 29.27 10.21
N ALA A 645 -20.31 28.39 10.37
CA ALA A 645 -20.08 27.01 10.75
C ALA A 645 -19.23 26.24 9.70
N ALA A 646 -19.39 26.56 8.41
CA ALA A 646 -18.66 25.94 7.30
C ALA A 646 -17.16 26.25 7.31
N VAL A 647 -16.80 27.47 7.75
CA VAL A 647 -15.42 27.98 7.74
C VAL A 647 -14.77 27.98 9.12
N LYS A 648 -15.48 27.51 10.16
CA LYS A 648 -14.99 27.46 11.54
C LYS A 648 -13.63 26.73 11.58
N PRO A 649 -12.55 27.39 12.03
CA PRO A 649 -11.23 26.77 12.07
C PRO A 649 -11.19 25.62 13.07
N SER A 650 -10.22 24.72 12.91
CA SER A 650 -9.98 23.66 13.90
C SER A 650 -9.62 24.26 15.26
N VAL A 651 -10.22 23.75 16.32
CA VAL A 651 -9.91 24.17 17.69
C VAL A 651 -8.51 23.68 18.05
N GLY A 652 -7.66 24.57 18.58
CA GLY A 652 -6.32 24.25 19.08
C GLY A 652 -6.34 23.29 20.27
N PHE A 653 -5.21 22.63 20.55
CA PHE A 653 -5.18 21.56 21.55
C PHE A 653 -5.53 22.01 22.98
N SER A 654 -5.08 23.22 23.38
CA SER A 654 -5.41 23.77 24.71
C SER A 654 -6.91 24.05 24.84
N TYR A 655 -7.50 24.70 23.84
CA TYR A 655 -8.94 24.96 23.82
C TYR A 655 -9.77 23.68 23.76
N ARG A 656 -9.24 22.60 23.20
CA ARG A 656 -9.89 21.28 23.23
C ARG A 656 -9.94 20.66 24.63
N HIS A 657 -8.92 20.88 25.47
CA HIS A 657 -8.97 20.52 26.90
C HIS A 657 -10.01 21.36 27.62
N GLU A 658 -9.96 22.67 27.39
CA GLU A 658 -10.86 23.62 28.02
C GLU A 658 -12.33 23.38 27.66
N ASN A 659 -12.65 23.15 26.38
CA ASN A 659 -14.00 22.87 25.90
C ASN A 659 -14.60 21.64 26.58
N ARG A 660 -13.82 20.55 26.69
CA ARG A 660 -14.24 19.34 27.40
C ARG A 660 -14.54 19.62 28.87
N ALA A 661 -13.63 20.32 29.57
CA ALA A 661 -13.83 20.64 30.98
C ALA A 661 -15.02 21.59 31.21
N LYS A 662 -15.14 22.65 30.40
CA LYS A 662 -16.28 23.59 30.42
C LYS A 662 -17.60 22.88 30.16
N LEU A 663 -17.65 21.97 29.18
CA LEU A 663 -18.84 21.18 28.90
C LEU A 663 -19.30 20.38 30.13
N LYS A 664 -18.40 19.62 30.77
CA LYS A 664 -18.73 18.88 32.00
C LYS A 664 -19.26 19.81 33.09
N ARG A 665 -18.54 20.90 33.38
CA ARG A 665 -18.93 21.86 34.43
C ARG A 665 -20.30 22.46 34.16
N LYS A 666 -20.53 22.90 32.93
CA LYS A 666 -21.79 23.50 32.50
C LYS A 666 -22.94 22.50 32.67
N LEU A 667 -22.80 21.28 32.17
CA LEU A 667 -23.83 20.24 32.28
C LEU A 667 -24.12 19.84 33.73
N LEU A 668 -23.11 19.68 34.59
CA LEU A 668 -23.28 19.41 36.02
C LEU A 668 -24.12 20.51 36.69
N HIS A 669 -23.78 21.77 36.42
CA HIS A 669 -24.50 22.90 36.97
C HIS A 669 -25.93 23.02 36.44
N THR A 670 -26.12 22.94 35.11
CA THR A 670 -27.42 23.21 34.48
C THR A 670 -28.42 22.06 34.60
N LEU A 671 -27.95 20.81 34.59
CA LEU A 671 -28.83 19.63 34.57
C LEU A 671 -28.93 18.93 35.93
N TRP A 672 -27.83 18.84 36.69
CA TRP A 672 -27.79 18.11 37.96
C TRP A 672 -27.68 19.02 39.19
N GLN A 673 -27.57 20.35 39.00
CA GLN A 673 -27.38 21.32 40.09
C GLN A 673 -26.18 20.98 40.99
N GLU A 674 -25.18 20.29 40.42
CA GLU A 674 -23.94 19.93 41.08
C GLU A 674 -22.90 21.03 40.81
N THR A 675 -22.34 21.63 41.85
CA THR A 675 -21.16 22.48 41.73
C THR A 675 -19.93 21.59 41.68
N PRO A 676 -19.13 21.60 40.60
CA PRO A 676 -17.88 20.87 40.53
C PRO A 676 -16.95 21.29 41.68
N SER A 677 -16.13 20.38 42.21
CA SER A 677 -15.16 20.78 43.24
C SER A 677 -14.11 21.72 42.64
N ASP A 678 -13.92 22.90 43.25
CA ASP A 678 -12.91 23.91 42.88
C ASP A 678 -11.47 23.48 43.28
N GLN A 679 -11.06 22.25 42.97
CA GLN A 679 -9.65 21.88 43.06
C GLN A 679 -8.95 22.29 41.76
N GLU A 680 -8.91 23.60 41.48
CA GLU A 680 -8.02 24.13 40.45
C GLU A 680 -6.59 24.14 41.01
N GLU A 681 -5.67 23.49 40.29
CA GLU A 681 -4.26 23.49 40.67
C GLU A 681 -3.73 24.93 40.57
N ALA A 682 -2.98 25.42 41.57
CA ALA A 682 -2.62 26.83 41.71
C ALA A 682 -1.91 27.49 40.50
N TYR A 683 -1.34 26.70 39.57
CA TYR A 683 -0.78 27.25 38.33
C TYR A 683 -1.86 27.62 37.30
N MET A 684 -3.06 27.04 37.37
CA MET A 684 -4.13 27.26 36.39
C MET A 684 -4.72 28.68 36.48
N SER A 685 -4.56 29.35 37.63
CA SER A 685 -4.93 30.75 37.82
C SER A 685 -3.93 31.75 37.22
N ILE A 686 -2.82 31.28 36.65
CA ILE A 686 -1.82 32.14 36.01
C ILE A 686 -2.40 32.66 34.69
N ASN A 687 -2.64 33.97 34.63
CA ASN A 687 -3.09 34.66 33.42
C ASN A 687 -1.94 34.84 32.43
N LEU A 688 -2.13 34.45 31.17
CA LEU A 688 -1.11 34.50 30.12
C LEU A 688 -1.56 35.35 28.93
N GLN A 689 -0.71 36.27 28.50
CA GLN A 689 -0.85 37.00 27.24
C GLN A 689 0.04 36.35 26.19
N ILE A 690 -0.57 35.74 25.17
CA ILE A 690 0.12 34.98 24.13
C ILE A 690 -0.28 35.56 22.77
N ASN A 691 0.69 35.96 21.95
CA ASN A 691 0.42 36.46 20.60
C ASN A 691 0.27 35.32 19.58
N ASP A 692 -0.27 35.62 18.39
CA ASP A 692 -0.57 34.64 17.33
C ASP A 692 0.65 33.83 16.88
N ARG A 693 1.84 34.44 16.88
CA ARG A 693 3.09 33.75 16.51
C ARG A 693 3.43 32.66 17.52
N VAL A 694 3.40 32.98 18.80
CA VAL A 694 3.69 32.01 19.88
C VAL A 694 2.60 30.94 19.92
N TRP A 695 1.34 31.34 19.72
CA TRP A 695 0.23 30.41 19.60
C TRP A 695 0.47 29.38 18.48
N GLY A 696 0.87 29.83 17.30
CA GLY A 696 1.24 28.94 16.19
C GLY A 696 2.37 27.97 16.53
N ILE A 697 3.39 28.43 17.26
CA ILE A 697 4.49 27.56 17.74
C ILE A 697 3.98 26.51 18.73
N MET A 698 3.11 26.90 19.66
CA MET A 698 2.53 26.00 20.65
C MET A 698 1.73 24.89 19.98
N GLU A 699 0.85 25.24 19.05
CA GLU A 699 0.08 24.27 18.25
C GLU A 699 1.01 23.38 17.41
N ASP A 700 2.04 23.96 16.79
CA ASP A 700 3.00 23.22 15.97
C ASP A 700 3.83 22.21 16.78
N ARG A 701 4.12 22.53 18.03
CA ARG A 701 4.98 21.75 18.93
C ARG A 701 4.21 20.95 19.97
N HIS A 702 2.88 20.92 19.89
CA HIS A 702 2.00 20.25 20.84
C HIS A 702 2.24 20.68 22.30
N ILE A 703 2.37 22.00 22.52
CA ILE A 703 2.54 22.62 23.83
C ILE A 703 1.19 23.18 24.27
N LEU A 704 0.72 22.77 25.44
CA LEU A 704 -0.54 23.24 25.98
C LEU A 704 -0.35 24.52 26.82
N ILE A 705 -1.41 25.31 27.00
CA ILE A 705 -1.42 26.44 27.94
C ILE A 705 -1.02 25.97 29.34
N GLU A 706 -1.54 24.83 29.78
CA GLU A 706 -1.25 24.28 31.10
C GLU A 706 0.22 23.86 31.23
N ASP A 707 0.90 23.50 30.14
CA ASP A 707 2.35 23.24 30.15
C ASP A 707 3.11 24.55 30.42
N ILE A 708 2.68 25.67 29.83
CA ILE A 708 3.28 27.00 30.04
C ILE A 708 3.04 27.48 31.48
N GLN A 709 1.81 27.35 31.96
CA GLN A 709 1.44 27.73 33.32
C GLN A 709 2.22 26.92 34.36
N GLN A 710 2.43 25.62 34.14
CA GLN A 710 3.26 24.80 35.03
C GLN A 710 4.71 25.26 35.07
N VAL A 711 5.30 25.63 33.92
CA VAL A 711 6.67 26.16 33.86
C VAL A 711 6.78 27.47 34.65
N ILE A 712 5.91 28.44 34.38
CA ILE A 712 5.93 29.74 35.07
C ILE A 712 5.64 29.56 36.56
N GLY A 713 4.62 28.77 36.92
CA GLY A 713 4.29 28.50 38.32
C GLY A 713 5.42 27.82 39.09
N TYR A 714 6.13 26.87 38.46
CA TYR A 714 7.33 26.27 39.05
C TYR A 714 8.46 27.29 39.21
N ALA A 715 8.72 28.10 38.18
CA ALA A 715 9.79 29.09 38.15
C ALA A 715 9.58 30.21 39.18
N GLU A 716 8.38 30.77 39.27
CA GLU A 716 8.05 31.81 40.24
C GLU A 716 8.06 31.29 41.69
N ARG A 717 7.66 30.04 41.90
CA ARG A 717 7.68 29.42 43.24
C ARG A 717 9.09 29.05 43.71
N THR A 718 9.96 28.61 42.81
CA THR A 718 11.28 28.05 43.16
C THR A 718 12.44 29.01 42.90
N GLY A 719 12.21 30.09 42.14
CA GLY A 719 13.25 30.98 41.64
C GLY A 719 14.10 30.39 40.52
N ARG A 720 13.81 29.17 40.04
CA ARG A 720 14.59 28.50 38.99
C ARG A 720 14.26 29.05 37.59
N LYS A 721 14.85 30.19 37.27
CA LYS A 721 14.74 30.89 35.98
C LYS A 721 15.99 31.72 35.69
N PHE A 722 16.26 31.96 34.41
CA PHE A 722 17.30 32.88 33.95
C PHE A 722 16.66 34.17 33.48
N THR A 723 17.12 35.33 33.95
CA THR A 723 16.65 36.61 33.43
C THR A 723 17.68 37.17 32.46
N ASN A 724 17.26 37.46 31.23
CA ASN A 724 18.10 38.11 30.25
C ASN A 724 18.25 39.60 30.61
N PRO A 725 19.49 40.10 30.86
CA PRO A 725 19.71 41.48 31.25
C PRO A 725 19.39 42.51 30.16
N ASP A 726 19.39 42.11 28.88
CA ASP A 726 19.21 43.04 27.76
C ASP A 726 17.74 43.40 27.52
N ASN A 727 16.81 42.48 27.78
CA ASN A 727 15.38 42.66 27.54
C ASN A 727 14.50 42.42 28.77
N GLY A 728 15.07 41.95 29.89
CA GLY A 728 14.33 41.68 31.13
C GLY A 728 13.49 40.39 31.12
N HIS A 729 13.50 39.62 30.02
CA HIS A 729 12.70 38.41 29.92
C HIS A 729 13.27 37.28 30.80
N SER A 730 12.38 36.52 31.42
CA SER A 730 12.69 35.29 32.15
C SER A 730 12.58 34.08 31.23
N LEU A 731 13.60 33.23 31.21
CA LEU A 731 13.60 31.93 30.58
C LEU A 731 13.61 30.85 31.66
N ALA A 732 12.58 30.02 31.70
CA ALA A 732 12.47 28.93 32.66
C ALA A 732 12.13 27.61 31.99
N HIS A 733 12.38 26.51 32.71
CA HIS A 733 11.98 25.17 32.26
C HIS A 733 11.31 24.38 33.38
N TYR A 734 10.46 23.45 32.96
CA TYR A 734 9.87 22.46 33.86
C TYR A 734 9.58 21.17 33.10
N ARG A 735 9.81 20.04 33.77
CA ARG A 735 9.56 18.70 33.23
C ARG A 735 8.50 18.01 34.09
N PRO A 736 7.20 18.13 33.74
CA PRO A 736 6.14 17.49 34.53
C PRO A 736 6.19 15.96 34.49
N LEU A 737 6.59 15.39 33.35
CA LEU A 737 6.67 13.95 33.13
C LEU A 737 7.89 13.59 32.26
N ARG A 738 7.70 13.51 30.94
CA ARG A 738 8.71 13.04 29.96
C ARG A 738 9.22 14.13 29.04
N VAL A 739 8.49 15.23 28.94
CA VAL A 739 8.81 16.38 28.10
C VAL A 739 9.21 17.53 29.01
N THR A 740 10.34 18.15 28.71
CA THR A 740 10.79 19.38 29.33
C THR A 740 10.30 20.54 28.47
N TYR A 741 9.54 21.44 29.08
CA TYR A 741 9.02 22.63 28.44
C TYR A 741 9.84 23.83 28.88
N TRP A 742 10.09 24.72 27.92
CA TRP A 742 10.79 25.97 28.12
C TRP A 742 9.89 27.12 27.72
N VAL A 743 9.91 28.17 28.53
CA VAL A 743 9.08 29.35 28.34
C VAL A 743 9.94 30.59 28.54
N GLU A 744 9.92 31.47 27.55
CA GLU A 744 10.43 32.84 27.67
C GLU A 744 9.24 33.76 27.95
N TYR A 745 9.26 34.45 29.08
CA TYR A 745 8.13 35.24 29.56
C TYR A 745 8.57 36.46 30.38
N GLU A 746 7.65 37.41 30.58
CA GLU A 746 7.84 38.59 31.42
C GLU A 746 6.63 38.78 32.35
N PRO A 747 6.84 39.02 33.66
CA PRO A 747 5.76 39.35 34.60
C PRO A 747 5.13 40.72 34.26
N GLN A 748 3.81 40.81 34.36
CA GLN A 748 3.03 42.04 34.22
C GLN A 748 2.13 42.22 35.45
N GLU A 749 1.53 43.42 35.62
CA GLU A 749 0.63 43.71 36.75
C GLU A 749 -0.52 42.70 36.89
N GLN A 750 -0.99 42.11 35.78
CA GLN A 750 -2.08 41.12 35.75
C GLN A 750 -1.73 39.85 34.95
N GLY A 751 -0.59 39.22 35.27
CA GLY A 751 -0.21 37.91 34.71
C GLY A 751 1.18 37.94 34.08
N PHE A 752 1.34 37.23 32.97
CA PHE A 752 2.63 37.11 32.27
C PHE A 752 2.45 37.23 30.75
N ILE A 753 3.37 37.94 30.08
CA ILE A 753 3.48 37.93 28.62
C ILE A 753 4.41 36.81 28.22
N VAL A 754 3.99 35.97 27.27
CA VAL A 754 4.80 34.87 26.74
C VAL A 754 5.39 35.26 25.38
N TYR A 755 6.72 35.29 25.30
CA TYR A 755 7.45 35.67 24.09
C TYR A 755 7.87 34.46 23.25
N ASN A 756 8.09 33.31 23.88
CA ASN A 756 8.47 32.08 23.19
C ASN A 756 8.17 30.84 24.02
N ALA A 757 7.94 29.71 23.35
CA ALA A 757 7.77 28.42 23.98
C ALA A 757 8.40 27.31 23.12
N TYR A 758 9.11 26.39 23.75
CA TYR A 758 9.62 25.20 23.09
C TYR A 758 9.68 24.01 24.04
N SER A 759 9.78 22.81 23.47
CA SER A 759 9.85 21.58 24.26
C SER A 759 10.89 20.62 23.68
N HIS A 760 11.47 19.81 24.56
CA HIS A 760 12.36 18.71 24.19
C HIS A 760 12.24 17.55 25.19
N ARG A 761 12.86 16.42 24.89
CA ARG A 761 12.81 15.23 25.76
C ARG A 761 14.08 14.98 26.57
N MET A 762 15.08 15.85 26.44
CA MET A 762 16.29 15.79 27.26
C MET A 762 15.96 16.07 28.72
N GLU A 763 16.54 15.28 29.62
CA GLU A 763 16.54 15.55 31.05
C GLU A 763 17.65 16.55 31.35
N ILE A 764 17.29 17.66 31.99
CA ILE A 764 18.25 18.67 32.42
C ILE A 764 18.64 18.29 33.84
N VAL A 765 19.83 17.71 33.98
CA VAL A 765 20.43 17.42 35.29
C VAL A 765 21.06 18.73 35.77
N GLU A 766 20.34 19.47 36.61
CA GLU A 766 20.89 20.63 37.29
C GLU A 766 21.85 20.12 38.36
N GLY A 767 23.15 20.41 38.21
CA GLY A 767 24.14 20.09 39.25
C GLY A 767 23.80 20.87 40.52
N ALA A 768 23.76 20.18 41.66
CA ALA A 768 23.73 20.85 42.95
C ALA A 768 25.08 21.58 43.12
N HIS A 769 25.10 22.88 42.86
CA HIS A 769 26.12 23.75 43.42
C HIS A 769 25.66 24.08 44.84
N GLU A 770 26.15 23.29 45.80
CA GLU A 770 26.20 23.67 47.22
C GLU A 770 27.04 24.94 47.42
#